data_AF-A0A225MVC3-F1
#
_entry.id   AF-A0A225MVC3-F1
#
_cell.length_a   1.000
_cell.length_b   1.000
_cell.length_c   1.000
_cell.angle_alpha   90.00
_cell.angle_beta   90.00
_cell.angle_gamma   90.00
#
_symmetry.space_group_name_H-M   'P 1'
#
loop_
_entity.id
_entity.type
_entity.pdbx_description
1 polymer ?
#
loop_
_entity_poly.entity_id
_entity_poly.type
_entity_poly.pdbx_seq_one_letter_code
_entity_poly.pdbx_strand_id
1 'polypeptide(L)'
;MFDTLLIANRGEIACRVAATARRMGLRTVAVYSDADADARHVAACDTAVRIGGPEPRASYLRAEAIVEAARQTGAQAVHPGYGFLSENEAFAEACAQAGIVFVGPPTGAIAAMGSKSAAKTLMGKASVPLVPGYHGDNQDPAFLQEQADAMGYPVLIKASAGGGGKGMRVVTDSAAFGEALASCKRESASSFGDDKVLIERYLQKPRHIEIQVFADTHGNCVYLFERDCSVQRRHQKVIEEAPAPGMSPERRRAMGEAAVAAARAVGYVGAGTVEFIVEPDGRFYFMEMNTRLQVEHPVTEMITGHDLVEWQLRVAAGEPLPVTQEQLQIHGHAIEARIYAENPDKGFLPSVGTLTALNFPTHAAFRNGDVRVDGGVAAGDTISPYYDPMIAKLIVHGADRDQALARMIQALGATQCVGVTTNIAFLRRLAGDAAFAAADLDTGLIERRHDSLLPPPAAAPQAALALAAAAVLAAQGLESSSPRHRVVHADPWAQADGWRLGGAYRQQVQLLDAGTTRNVNLVHNQGQWHLACDDGGAEHALQWRLQGPAASGQYRLDLQLDERRLHGTVIVRGEQLQVYVDGNAHALQLHDPLRHAQDEGAEQLGGLTAPMPGKIIAINVKQGDAVKAGDALLVMEAMKMEHTIHAPGDGTVQELFYAVGDQVADGAELIALE
;
A
#
# COMPACT_ATOMS: atom_id res chain seq x y z
N MET A 1 11.81 33.40 -0.95
CA MET A 1 11.34 32.23 -0.18
C MET A 1 10.19 32.66 0.71
N PHE A 2 9.09 31.91 0.68
CA PHE A 2 7.97 32.12 1.60
C PHE A 2 8.32 31.64 3.02
N ASP A 3 7.58 32.08 4.03
CA ASP A 3 7.79 31.73 5.44
C ASP A 3 6.78 30.69 5.97
N THR A 4 5.58 30.63 5.37
CA THR A 4 4.47 29.78 5.83
C THR A 4 3.92 28.97 4.67
N LEU A 5 3.92 27.64 4.84
CA LEU A 5 3.44 26.65 3.89
C LEU A 5 2.22 25.93 4.42
N LEU A 6 1.11 25.94 3.66
CA LEU A 6 -0.02 25.04 3.90
C LEU A 6 0.17 23.75 3.10
N ILE A 7 -0.08 22.62 3.73
CA ILE A 7 0.00 21.30 3.11
C ILE A 7 -1.42 20.81 2.86
N ALA A 8 -1.86 20.82 1.60
CA ALA A 8 -3.21 20.49 1.18
C ALA A 8 -3.39 18.97 0.96
N ASN A 9 -2.96 18.17 1.94
CA ASN A 9 -3.01 16.71 1.88
C ASN A 9 -3.01 16.11 3.31
N ARG A 10 -2.98 14.78 3.40
CA ARG A 10 -3.00 14.01 4.65
C ARG A 10 -1.96 12.89 4.66
N GLY A 11 -1.94 12.12 5.74
CA GLY A 11 -1.21 10.86 5.82
C GLY A 11 0.30 11.02 5.67
N GLU A 12 0.96 10.04 5.04
CA GLU A 12 2.43 10.01 4.96
C GLU A 12 2.98 11.21 4.18
N ILE A 13 2.34 11.59 3.06
CA ILE A 13 2.84 12.68 2.22
C ILE A 13 2.78 14.03 2.92
N ALA A 14 1.76 14.26 3.74
CA ALA A 14 1.70 15.48 4.53
C ALA A 14 2.83 15.53 5.57
N CYS A 15 3.14 14.39 6.21
CA CYS A 15 4.28 14.27 7.12
C CYS A 15 5.62 14.45 6.37
N ARG A 16 5.76 13.86 5.19
CA ARG A 16 6.94 13.95 4.31
C ARG A 16 7.23 15.40 3.93
N VAL A 17 6.21 16.16 3.55
CA VAL A 17 6.35 17.58 3.18
C VAL A 17 6.66 18.42 4.42
N ALA A 18 5.94 18.21 5.52
CA ALA A 18 6.17 18.92 6.78
C ALA A 18 7.59 18.72 7.30
N ALA A 19 8.14 17.49 7.19
CA ALA A 19 9.50 17.19 7.60
C ALA A 19 10.55 18.00 6.83
N THR A 20 10.42 18.16 5.51
CA THR A 20 11.32 19.02 4.72
C THR A 20 11.11 20.50 5.04
N ALA A 21 9.86 20.96 5.04
CA ALA A 21 9.54 22.36 5.32
C ALA A 21 10.12 22.83 6.67
N ARG A 22 9.99 22.00 7.72
CA ARG A 22 10.60 22.27 9.03
C ARG A 22 12.12 22.32 9.00
N ARG A 23 12.79 21.42 8.26
CA ARG A 23 14.26 21.48 8.08
C ARG A 23 14.71 22.76 7.40
N MET A 24 13.89 23.29 6.49
CA MET A 24 14.13 24.57 5.80
C MET A 24 13.75 25.80 6.66
N GLY A 25 13.19 25.60 7.85
CA GLY A 25 12.77 26.69 8.74
C GLY A 25 11.43 27.32 8.38
N LEU A 26 10.60 26.67 7.58
CA LEU A 26 9.26 27.13 7.23
C LEU A 26 8.26 26.79 8.33
N ARG A 27 7.34 27.71 8.61
CA ARG A 27 6.14 27.43 9.39
C ARG A 27 5.19 26.56 8.56
N THR A 28 4.67 25.50 9.17
CA THR A 28 3.85 24.48 8.53
C THR A 28 2.40 24.52 9.02
N VAL A 29 1.46 24.45 8.08
CA VAL A 29 0.02 24.41 8.34
C VAL A 29 -0.57 23.13 7.74
N ALA A 30 -1.12 22.26 8.57
CA ALA A 30 -1.91 21.11 8.13
C ALA A 30 -3.37 21.50 7.87
N VAL A 31 -4.04 20.76 7.00
CA VAL A 31 -5.51 20.70 6.95
C VAL A 31 -6.00 19.30 7.33
N TYR A 32 -7.18 19.22 7.95
CA TYR A 32 -7.75 17.95 8.39
C TYR A 32 -9.27 17.86 8.24
N SER A 33 -9.75 16.65 7.97
CA SER A 33 -11.16 16.28 8.06
C SER A 33 -11.54 15.87 9.48
N ASP A 34 -12.83 15.73 9.77
CA ASP A 34 -13.28 15.19 11.07
C ASP A 34 -12.68 13.82 11.42
N ALA A 35 -12.41 12.97 10.42
CA ALA A 35 -11.80 11.66 10.64
C ALA A 35 -10.30 11.73 10.95
N ASP A 36 -9.63 12.83 10.61
CA ASP A 36 -8.19 13.01 10.74
C ASP A 36 -7.80 13.97 11.88
N ALA A 37 -8.71 14.29 12.80
CA ALA A 37 -8.47 15.26 13.88
C ALA A 37 -7.23 14.90 14.72
N ASP A 38 -7.01 13.61 14.96
CA ASP A 38 -5.88 13.08 15.73
C ASP A 38 -4.79 12.46 14.83
N ALA A 39 -4.86 12.66 13.51
CA ALA A 39 -3.93 12.05 12.57
C ALA A 39 -2.51 12.60 12.74
N ARG A 40 -1.51 11.76 12.43
CA ARG A 40 -0.09 12.08 12.60
C ARG A 40 0.34 13.38 11.90
N HIS A 41 -0.20 13.70 10.72
CA HIS A 41 0.19 14.90 9.99
C HIS A 41 -0.31 16.20 10.64
N VAL A 42 -1.40 16.13 11.42
CA VAL A 42 -1.89 17.25 12.23
C VAL A 42 -0.87 17.61 13.30
N ALA A 43 -0.37 16.60 14.02
CA ALA A 43 0.69 16.78 15.02
C ALA A 43 2.07 17.11 14.41
N ALA A 44 2.30 16.75 13.13
CA ALA A 44 3.54 17.02 12.43
C ALA A 44 3.70 18.49 11.98
N CYS A 45 2.64 19.29 12.00
CA CYS A 45 2.65 20.70 11.60
C CYS A 45 2.55 21.65 12.80
N ASP A 46 2.85 22.93 12.59
CA ASP A 46 2.83 23.96 13.65
C ASP A 46 1.43 24.50 13.95
N THR A 47 0.53 24.39 12.98
CA THR A 47 -0.89 24.76 13.09
C THR A 47 -1.71 23.82 12.21
N ALA A 48 -2.98 23.62 12.54
CA ALA A 48 -3.88 22.80 11.74
C ALA A 48 -5.28 23.42 11.63
N VAL A 49 -5.91 23.29 10.47
CA VAL A 49 -7.26 23.84 10.19
C VAL A 49 -8.21 22.74 9.74
N ARG A 50 -9.38 22.69 10.38
CA ARG A 50 -10.46 21.78 10.00
C ARG A 50 -11.11 22.23 8.69
N ILE A 51 -11.22 21.35 7.70
CA ILE A 51 -11.75 21.66 6.36
C ILE A 51 -13.09 20.99 6.01
N GLY A 52 -13.60 20.10 6.87
CA GLY A 52 -14.95 19.55 6.72
C GLY A 52 -15.12 18.12 7.24
N GLY A 53 -16.13 17.45 6.71
CA GLY A 53 -16.53 16.10 7.12
C GLY A 53 -15.53 15.01 6.69
N PRO A 54 -15.74 13.75 7.13
CA PRO A 54 -14.77 12.68 7.00
C PRO A 54 -14.53 12.23 5.54
N GLU A 55 -15.48 12.41 4.64
CA GLU A 55 -15.32 12.03 3.24
C GLU A 55 -14.42 13.02 2.47
N PRO A 56 -13.56 12.56 1.54
CA PRO A 56 -12.73 13.42 0.69
C PRO A 56 -13.50 14.55 -0.01
N ARG A 57 -14.68 14.24 -0.57
CA ARG A 57 -15.53 15.23 -1.26
C ARG A 57 -16.04 16.33 -0.34
N ALA A 58 -16.23 16.01 0.95
CA ALA A 58 -16.66 16.94 1.98
C ALA A 58 -15.50 17.68 2.66
N SER A 59 -14.24 17.36 2.33
CA SER A 59 -13.03 17.92 2.95
C SER A 59 -11.90 18.18 1.94
N TYR A 60 -10.97 17.24 1.74
CA TYR A 60 -9.72 17.42 0.99
C TYR A 60 -9.91 17.76 -0.50
N LEU A 61 -11.10 17.55 -1.08
CA LEU A 61 -11.45 17.95 -2.44
C LEU A 61 -12.16 19.31 -2.50
N ARG A 62 -12.35 20.01 -1.38
CA ARG A 62 -12.95 21.35 -1.33
C ARG A 62 -11.87 22.42 -1.50
N ALA A 63 -11.57 22.75 -2.74
CA ALA A 63 -10.63 23.81 -3.13
C ALA A 63 -10.86 25.12 -2.35
N GLU A 64 -12.11 25.59 -2.28
CA GLU A 64 -12.47 26.82 -1.55
C GLU A 64 -12.10 26.79 -0.07
N ALA A 65 -12.34 25.66 0.61
CA ALA A 65 -12.04 25.51 2.03
C ALA A 65 -10.52 25.53 2.29
N ILE A 66 -9.73 24.97 1.38
CA ILE A 66 -8.27 24.94 1.49
C ILE A 66 -7.67 26.32 1.23
N VAL A 67 -8.15 27.03 0.20
CA VAL A 67 -7.73 28.41 -0.09
C VAL A 67 -8.08 29.34 1.06
N GLU A 68 -9.27 29.18 1.66
CA GLU A 68 -9.67 29.95 2.83
C GLU A 68 -8.80 29.63 4.06
N ALA A 69 -8.49 28.35 4.32
CA ALA A 69 -7.57 27.95 5.38
C ALA A 69 -6.16 28.56 5.19
N ALA A 70 -5.66 28.61 3.96
CA ALA A 70 -4.38 29.25 3.64
C ALA A 70 -4.43 30.76 3.95
N ARG A 71 -5.49 31.47 3.55
CA ARG A 71 -5.68 32.89 3.87
C ARG A 71 -5.75 33.17 5.36
N GLN A 72 -6.55 32.40 6.10
CA GLN A 72 -6.72 32.57 7.54
C GLN A 72 -5.43 32.35 8.33
N THR A 73 -4.56 31.47 7.84
CA THR A 73 -3.31 31.12 8.53
C THR A 73 -2.10 31.92 8.04
N GLY A 74 -2.27 32.77 7.02
CA GLY A 74 -1.21 33.55 6.40
C GLY A 74 -0.26 32.73 5.53
N ALA A 75 -0.67 31.54 5.09
CA ALA A 75 0.15 30.72 4.21
C ALA A 75 0.36 31.41 2.86
N GLN A 76 1.61 31.56 2.46
CA GLN A 76 2.01 32.20 1.20
C GLN A 76 2.12 31.18 0.06
N ALA A 77 2.24 29.89 0.41
CA ALA A 77 2.31 28.80 -0.53
C ALA A 77 1.47 27.60 -0.07
N VAL A 78 1.00 26.81 -1.03
CA VAL A 78 0.30 25.55 -0.81
C VAL A 78 1.04 24.42 -1.51
N HIS A 79 1.40 23.39 -0.75
CA HIS A 79 1.92 22.14 -1.30
C HIS A 79 0.79 21.11 -1.40
N PRO A 80 0.42 20.64 -2.60
CA PRO A 80 -0.69 19.71 -2.76
C PRO A 80 -0.32 18.25 -2.47
N GLY A 81 0.98 17.92 -2.46
CA GLY A 81 1.43 16.53 -2.35
C GLY A 81 1.11 15.77 -3.63
N TYR A 82 0.45 14.63 -3.49
CA TYR A 82 -0.04 13.82 -4.62
C TYR A 82 -1.50 13.40 -4.38
N GLY A 83 -2.22 13.09 -5.46
CA GLY A 83 -3.66 12.83 -5.38
C GLY A 83 -4.45 14.08 -4.94
N PHE A 84 -5.71 13.89 -4.56
CA PHE A 84 -6.64 14.98 -4.23
C PHE A 84 -6.64 16.09 -5.29
N LEU A 85 -6.13 17.28 -4.95
CA LEU A 85 -6.13 18.46 -5.80
C LEU A 85 -4.78 18.74 -6.49
N SER A 86 -3.80 17.82 -6.40
CA SER A 86 -2.45 18.05 -6.97
C SER A 86 -2.42 18.23 -8.48
N GLU A 87 -3.40 17.68 -9.18
CA GLU A 87 -3.52 17.76 -10.65
C GLU A 87 -4.83 18.46 -11.05
N ASN A 88 -5.37 19.29 -10.15
CA ASN A 88 -6.62 20.02 -10.39
C ASN A 88 -6.33 21.44 -10.86
N GLU A 89 -6.61 21.70 -12.15
CA GLU A 89 -6.41 23.01 -12.78
C GLU A 89 -7.14 24.15 -12.03
N ALA A 90 -8.42 23.94 -11.69
CA ALA A 90 -9.23 24.95 -11.01
C ALA A 90 -8.68 25.32 -9.63
N PHE A 91 -8.07 24.37 -8.92
CA PHE A 91 -7.44 24.62 -7.63
C PHE A 91 -6.15 25.43 -7.75
N ALA A 92 -5.28 25.09 -8.71
CA ALA A 92 -4.06 25.85 -8.96
C ALA A 92 -4.39 27.30 -9.38
N GLU A 93 -5.41 27.48 -10.22
CA GLU A 93 -5.93 28.79 -10.61
C GLU A 93 -6.50 29.57 -9.40
N ALA A 94 -7.29 28.91 -8.54
CA ALA A 94 -7.83 29.52 -7.34
C ALA A 94 -6.73 29.96 -6.35
N CYS A 95 -5.64 29.20 -6.23
CA CYS A 95 -4.47 29.60 -5.45
C CYS A 95 -3.84 30.88 -6.03
N ALA A 96 -3.61 30.93 -7.35
CA ALA A 96 -3.04 32.08 -8.02
C ALA A 96 -3.91 33.35 -7.86
N GLN A 97 -5.23 33.23 -8.03
CA GLN A 97 -6.19 34.31 -7.81
C GLN A 97 -6.21 34.80 -6.35
N ALA A 98 -5.85 33.94 -5.41
CA ALA A 98 -5.71 34.27 -4.00
C ALA A 98 -4.32 34.83 -3.63
N GLY A 99 -3.39 34.94 -4.58
CA GLY A 99 -2.01 35.37 -4.31
C GLY A 99 -1.19 34.33 -3.55
N ILE A 100 -1.60 33.06 -3.61
CA ILE A 100 -0.95 31.92 -2.95
C ILE A 100 -0.17 31.13 -3.99
N VAL A 101 1.11 30.89 -3.73
CA VAL A 101 1.97 30.10 -4.62
C VAL A 101 1.53 28.63 -4.57
N PHE A 102 1.11 28.09 -5.71
CA PHE A 102 0.92 26.65 -5.86
C PHE A 102 2.27 25.96 -6.07
N VAL A 103 2.67 25.08 -5.16
CA VAL A 103 3.95 24.35 -5.25
C VAL A 103 3.77 23.15 -6.18
N GLY A 104 3.85 23.42 -7.49
CA GLY A 104 3.65 22.44 -8.55
C GLY A 104 3.74 23.09 -9.93
N PRO A 105 3.35 22.36 -10.99
CA PRO A 105 3.35 22.89 -12.35
C PRO A 105 2.30 23.98 -12.54
N PRO A 106 2.46 24.85 -13.56
CA PRO A 106 1.47 25.87 -13.89
C PRO A 106 0.17 25.24 -14.40
N THR A 107 -0.94 25.97 -14.26
CA THR A 107 -2.29 25.55 -14.70
C THR A 107 -2.31 25.04 -16.14
N GLY A 108 -1.66 25.75 -17.06
CA GLY A 108 -1.57 25.35 -18.46
C GLY A 108 -0.88 23.99 -18.69
N ALA A 109 0.12 23.64 -17.88
CA ALA A 109 0.79 22.35 -17.97
C ALA A 109 -0.08 21.21 -17.43
N ILE A 110 -0.81 21.46 -16.33
CA ILE A 110 -1.79 20.51 -15.77
C ILE A 110 -2.90 20.23 -16.81
N ALA A 111 -3.47 21.29 -17.39
CA ALA A 111 -4.52 21.19 -18.40
C ALA A 111 -4.05 20.43 -19.66
N ALA A 112 -2.83 20.72 -20.14
CA ALA A 112 -2.26 20.09 -21.33
C ALA A 112 -2.11 18.56 -21.18
N MET A 113 -1.89 18.07 -19.96
CA MET A 113 -1.69 16.65 -19.67
C MET A 113 -2.96 15.94 -19.15
N GLY A 114 -4.05 16.65 -18.87
CA GLY A 114 -5.29 16.08 -18.37
C GLY A 114 -6.08 15.24 -19.40
N SER A 115 -5.84 15.42 -20.70
CA SER A 115 -6.47 14.65 -21.79
C SER A 115 -5.45 13.80 -22.53
N LYS A 116 -5.68 12.48 -22.62
CA LYS A 116 -4.76 11.54 -23.29
C LYS A 116 -4.52 11.88 -24.76
N SER A 117 -5.57 12.27 -25.49
CA SER A 117 -5.46 12.62 -26.91
C SER A 117 -4.67 13.93 -27.11
N ALA A 118 -4.95 14.95 -26.29
CA ALA A 118 -4.23 16.22 -26.34
C ALA A 118 -2.76 16.04 -25.95
N ALA A 119 -2.50 15.27 -24.89
CA ALA A 119 -1.16 14.94 -24.43
C ALA A 119 -0.35 14.22 -25.51
N LYS A 120 -0.91 13.17 -26.13
CA LYS A 120 -0.24 12.45 -27.23
C LYS A 120 0.06 13.32 -28.43
N THR A 121 -0.88 14.17 -28.83
CA THR A 121 -0.66 15.12 -29.93
C THR A 121 0.52 16.05 -29.64
N LEU A 122 0.61 16.57 -28.41
CA LEU A 122 1.71 17.44 -27.99
C LEU A 122 3.04 16.68 -27.93
N MET A 123 3.04 15.47 -27.36
CA MET A 123 4.21 14.60 -27.26
C MET A 123 4.75 14.21 -28.64
N GLY A 124 3.87 13.92 -29.59
CA GLY A 124 4.25 13.66 -30.98
C GLY A 124 4.94 14.85 -31.64
N LYS A 125 4.44 16.08 -31.42
CA LYS A 125 5.10 17.32 -31.88
C LYS A 125 6.46 17.54 -31.21
N ALA A 126 6.59 17.12 -29.96
CA ALA A 126 7.84 17.18 -29.19
C ALA A 126 8.83 16.03 -29.51
N SER A 127 8.53 15.21 -30.53
CA SER A 127 9.36 14.05 -30.93
C SER A 127 9.56 13.03 -29.80
N VAL A 128 8.62 12.95 -28.87
CA VAL A 128 8.58 11.91 -27.84
C VAL A 128 7.97 10.64 -28.47
N PRO A 129 8.63 9.47 -28.36
CA PRO A 129 8.11 8.23 -28.95
C PRO A 129 6.71 7.88 -28.42
N LEU A 130 5.75 7.66 -29.32
CA LEU A 130 4.38 7.26 -28.97
C LEU A 130 4.15 5.80 -29.36
N VAL A 131 3.28 5.12 -28.60
CA VAL A 131 2.79 3.80 -29.00
C VAL A 131 2.10 3.93 -30.36
N PRO A 132 2.43 3.09 -31.36
CA PRO A 132 1.70 3.06 -32.62
C PRO A 132 0.21 2.90 -32.36
N GLY A 133 -0.60 3.80 -32.92
CA GLY A 133 -1.99 3.92 -32.52
C GLY A 133 -2.78 4.89 -33.39
N TYR A 134 -4.10 4.73 -33.36
CA TYR A 134 -5.05 5.71 -33.85
C TYR A 134 -5.58 6.56 -32.69
N HIS A 135 -5.45 7.88 -32.82
CA HIS A 135 -5.81 8.87 -31.79
C HIS A 135 -6.67 10.03 -32.32
N GLY A 136 -7.17 9.91 -33.55
CA GLY A 136 -7.91 10.98 -34.21
C GLY A 136 -9.37 11.07 -33.79
N ASP A 137 -10.05 12.08 -34.32
CA ASP A 137 -11.44 12.39 -34.00
C ASP A 137 -12.48 11.51 -34.73
N ASN A 138 -12.08 10.69 -35.71
CA ASN A 138 -13.01 9.79 -36.39
C ASN A 138 -13.31 8.58 -35.51
N GLN A 139 -14.53 8.52 -34.99
CA GLN A 139 -15.00 7.50 -34.04
C GLN A 139 -15.97 6.49 -34.66
N ASP A 140 -16.05 6.45 -36.00
CA ASP A 140 -16.83 5.47 -36.75
C ASP A 140 -16.33 4.03 -36.45
N PRO A 141 -17.20 3.09 -36.03
CA PRO A 141 -16.78 1.74 -35.66
C PRO A 141 -16.05 0.96 -36.76
N ALA A 142 -16.47 1.10 -38.03
CA ALA A 142 -15.86 0.39 -39.14
C ALA A 142 -14.47 0.95 -39.45
N PHE A 143 -14.33 2.28 -39.43
CA PHE A 143 -13.02 2.93 -39.57
C PHE A 143 -12.07 2.55 -38.42
N LEU A 144 -12.56 2.55 -37.18
CA LEU A 144 -11.79 2.11 -36.01
C LEU A 144 -11.30 0.66 -36.17
N GLN A 145 -12.15 -0.24 -36.67
CA GLN A 145 -11.76 -1.62 -36.95
C GLN A 145 -10.70 -1.71 -38.06
N GLU A 146 -10.83 -0.91 -39.13
CA GLU A 146 -9.82 -0.82 -40.20
C GLU A 146 -8.46 -0.38 -39.66
N GLN A 147 -8.43 0.60 -38.74
CA GLN A 147 -7.19 1.03 -38.09
C GLN A 147 -6.58 -0.08 -37.22
N ALA A 148 -7.41 -0.84 -36.50
CA ALA A 148 -6.94 -2.00 -35.72
C ALA A 148 -6.38 -3.11 -36.62
N ASP A 149 -7.08 -3.42 -37.71
CA ASP A 149 -6.66 -4.44 -38.69
C ASP A 149 -5.34 -4.06 -39.37
N ALA A 150 -5.16 -2.79 -39.72
CA ALA A 150 -3.93 -2.27 -40.31
C ALA A 150 -2.74 -2.31 -39.34
N MET A 151 -2.99 -2.17 -38.03
CA MET A 151 -1.98 -2.19 -36.99
C MET A 151 -1.51 -3.62 -36.64
N GLY A 152 -2.39 -4.59 -36.85
CA GLY A 152 -2.18 -5.98 -36.47
C GLY A 152 -2.48 -6.24 -34.99
N TYR A 153 -3.03 -7.42 -34.71
CA TYR A 153 -3.42 -7.83 -33.37
C TYR A 153 -2.25 -8.50 -32.60
N PRO A 154 -2.21 -8.40 -31.25
CA PRO A 154 -3.22 -7.79 -30.39
C PRO A 154 -3.17 -6.25 -30.35
N VAL A 155 -4.35 -5.64 -30.21
CA VAL A 155 -4.54 -4.19 -30.00
C VAL A 155 -5.23 -3.92 -28.67
N LEU A 156 -5.15 -2.68 -28.21
CA LEU A 156 -5.76 -2.19 -26.97
C LEU A 156 -6.68 -1.01 -27.30
N ILE A 157 -7.97 -1.17 -27.02
CA ILE A 157 -8.95 -0.09 -27.07
C ILE A 157 -8.91 0.61 -25.71
N LYS A 158 -8.72 1.93 -25.70
CA LYS A 158 -8.68 2.75 -24.48
C LYS A 158 -9.70 3.88 -24.56
N ALA A 159 -10.40 4.17 -23.47
CA ALA A 159 -11.12 5.43 -23.31
C ALA A 159 -10.18 6.65 -23.49
N SER A 160 -10.65 7.66 -24.21
CA SER A 160 -9.91 8.93 -24.42
C SER A 160 -9.83 9.77 -23.14
N ALA A 161 -10.88 9.72 -22.33
CA ALA A 161 -10.96 10.34 -21.01
C ALA A 161 -10.70 9.32 -19.88
N GLY A 162 -10.24 9.79 -18.72
CA GLY A 162 -10.05 8.97 -17.52
C GLY A 162 -8.66 8.33 -17.37
N GLY A 163 -8.39 7.77 -16.19
CA GLY A 163 -7.11 7.15 -15.79
C GLY A 163 -7.30 5.86 -14.99
N GLY A 164 -6.21 5.18 -14.62
CA GLY A 164 -6.24 4.00 -13.73
C GLY A 164 -6.77 2.70 -14.36
N GLY A 165 -6.65 2.55 -15.69
CA GLY A 165 -6.95 1.31 -16.41
C GLY A 165 -8.44 0.98 -16.63
N LYS A 166 -9.37 1.81 -16.15
CA LYS A 166 -10.80 1.71 -16.47
C LYS A 166 -11.05 2.04 -17.95
N GLY A 167 -11.98 1.34 -18.59
CA GLY A 167 -12.29 1.52 -20.01
C GLY A 167 -11.16 1.06 -20.95
N MET A 168 -10.47 -0.03 -20.62
CA MET A 168 -9.47 -0.65 -21.50
C MET A 168 -9.89 -2.08 -21.90
N ARG A 169 -9.69 -2.45 -23.17
CA ARG A 169 -9.96 -3.81 -23.68
C ARG A 169 -8.85 -4.26 -24.62
N VAL A 170 -8.22 -5.38 -24.29
CA VAL A 170 -7.31 -6.09 -25.19
C VAL A 170 -8.15 -6.87 -26.20
N VAL A 171 -7.83 -6.70 -27.47
CA VAL A 171 -8.48 -7.40 -28.58
C VAL A 171 -7.40 -8.22 -29.30
N THR A 172 -7.65 -9.51 -29.48
CA THR A 172 -6.67 -10.47 -30.02
C THR A 172 -6.90 -10.80 -31.50
N ASP A 173 -8.07 -10.48 -32.03
CA ASP A 173 -8.44 -10.73 -33.42
C ASP A 173 -9.55 -9.76 -33.88
N SER A 174 -9.71 -9.63 -35.19
CA SER A 174 -10.66 -8.67 -35.79
C SER A 174 -12.12 -8.99 -35.48
N ALA A 175 -12.48 -10.27 -35.35
CA ALA A 175 -13.87 -10.66 -35.11
C ALA A 175 -14.36 -10.19 -33.73
N ALA A 176 -13.47 -10.17 -32.72
CA ALA A 176 -13.77 -9.69 -31.38
C ALA A 176 -13.83 -8.15 -31.26
N PHE A 177 -13.37 -7.40 -32.27
CA PHE A 177 -13.20 -5.94 -32.15
C PHE A 177 -14.51 -5.19 -31.92
N GLY A 178 -15.56 -5.51 -32.67
CA GLY A 178 -16.84 -4.79 -32.60
C GLY A 178 -17.51 -4.87 -31.23
N GLU A 179 -17.49 -6.05 -30.61
CA GLU A 179 -18.03 -6.27 -29.26
C GLU A 179 -17.20 -5.54 -28.20
N ALA A 180 -15.86 -5.66 -28.28
CA ALA A 180 -14.94 -4.99 -27.37
C ALA A 180 -15.07 -3.46 -27.44
N LEU A 181 -15.22 -2.90 -28.64
CA LEU A 181 -15.43 -1.47 -28.86
C LEU A 181 -16.74 -1.00 -28.20
N ALA A 182 -17.85 -1.71 -28.45
CA ALA A 182 -19.14 -1.35 -27.86
C ALA A 182 -19.12 -1.43 -26.33
N SER A 183 -18.44 -2.44 -25.77
CA SER A 183 -18.23 -2.57 -24.33
C SER A 183 -17.42 -1.40 -23.75
N CYS A 184 -16.30 -1.06 -24.40
CA CYS A 184 -15.43 0.04 -23.97
C CYS A 184 -16.14 1.40 -24.03
N LYS A 185 -16.90 1.69 -25.10
CA LYS A 185 -17.68 2.94 -25.22
C LYS A 185 -18.74 3.07 -24.13
N ARG A 186 -19.45 1.98 -23.80
CA ARG A 186 -20.43 1.99 -22.70
C ARG A 186 -19.80 2.30 -21.35
N GLU A 187 -18.67 1.65 -21.04
CA GLU A 187 -17.93 1.88 -19.79
C GLU A 187 -17.36 3.30 -19.70
N SER A 188 -16.85 3.82 -20.81
CA SER A 188 -16.32 5.19 -20.89
C SER A 188 -17.42 6.22 -20.72
N ALA A 189 -18.56 6.05 -21.39
CA ALA A 189 -19.70 6.95 -21.26
C ALA A 189 -20.28 6.96 -19.83
N SER A 190 -20.41 5.78 -19.19
CA SER A 190 -20.91 5.70 -17.81
C SER A 190 -19.94 6.27 -16.79
N SER A 191 -18.64 6.10 -17.00
CA SER A 191 -17.60 6.49 -16.03
C SER A 191 -17.14 7.94 -16.19
N PHE A 192 -17.09 8.44 -17.42
CA PHE A 192 -16.42 9.70 -17.75
C PHE A 192 -17.29 10.67 -18.57
N GLY A 193 -18.49 10.26 -19.00
CA GLY A 193 -19.36 11.09 -19.82
C GLY A 193 -18.83 11.35 -21.24
N ASP A 194 -17.82 10.59 -21.68
CA ASP A 194 -17.19 10.66 -23.01
C ASP A 194 -17.09 9.24 -23.58
N ASP A 195 -17.57 9.03 -24.81
CA ASP A 195 -17.54 7.73 -25.50
C ASP A 195 -16.40 7.61 -26.53
N LYS A 196 -15.54 8.64 -26.63
CA LYS A 196 -14.37 8.60 -27.52
C LYS A 196 -13.35 7.58 -27.05
N VAL A 197 -12.80 6.84 -27.99
CA VAL A 197 -11.75 5.84 -27.76
C VAL A 197 -10.50 6.09 -28.61
N LEU A 198 -9.41 5.49 -28.16
CA LEU A 198 -8.11 5.40 -28.83
C LEU A 198 -7.82 3.92 -29.10
N ILE A 199 -7.12 3.63 -30.20
CA ILE A 199 -6.65 2.26 -30.51
C ILE A 199 -5.14 2.29 -30.50
N GLU A 200 -4.53 1.36 -29.78
CA GLU A 200 -3.08 1.25 -29.66
C GLU A 200 -2.62 -0.19 -29.87
N ARG A 201 -1.38 -0.34 -30.31
CA ARG A 201 -0.75 -1.66 -30.35
C ARG A 201 -0.62 -2.17 -28.91
N TYR A 202 -1.06 -3.40 -28.66
CA TYR A 202 -0.88 -4.00 -27.35
C TYR A 202 0.56 -4.51 -27.20
N LEU A 203 1.27 -4.03 -26.18
CA LEU A 203 2.66 -4.39 -25.93
C LEU A 203 2.71 -5.64 -25.06
N GLN A 204 3.45 -6.66 -25.51
CA GLN A 204 3.59 -7.93 -24.80
C GLN A 204 4.76 -7.87 -23.81
N LYS A 205 4.49 -8.33 -22.58
CA LYS A 205 5.45 -8.32 -21.45
C LYS A 205 6.08 -6.92 -21.20
N PRO A 206 5.26 -5.85 -21.08
CA PRO A 206 5.79 -4.50 -20.95
C PRO A 206 6.34 -4.24 -19.54
N ARG A 207 7.47 -3.52 -19.48
CA ARG A 207 7.95 -2.86 -18.26
C ARG A 207 7.38 -1.46 -18.15
N HIS A 208 6.98 -1.08 -16.95
CA HIS A 208 6.58 0.28 -16.63
C HIS A 208 7.80 1.01 -16.06
N ILE A 209 8.43 1.86 -16.87
CA ILE A 209 9.60 2.63 -16.48
C ILE A 209 9.27 4.11 -16.58
N GLU A 210 9.57 4.86 -15.55
CA GLU A 210 9.23 6.28 -15.47
C GLU A 210 10.46 7.13 -15.17
N ILE A 211 10.46 8.38 -15.65
CA ILE A 211 11.56 9.31 -15.50
C ILE A 211 11.12 10.46 -14.60
N GLN A 212 11.88 10.71 -13.53
CA GLN A 212 11.72 11.91 -12.73
C GLN A 212 12.23 13.10 -13.52
N VAL A 213 11.38 14.12 -13.73
CA VAL A 213 11.80 15.41 -14.29
C VAL A 213 11.65 16.51 -13.26
N PHE A 214 12.48 17.54 -13.40
CA PHE A 214 12.41 18.75 -12.60
C PHE A 214 12.70 19.96 -13.48
N ALA A 215 11.85 20.97 -13.40
CA ALA A 215 12.01 22.21 -14.14
C ALA A 215 11.83 23.43 -13.24
N ASP A 216 12.50 24.54 -13.56
CA ASP A 216 12.35 25.82 -12.88
C ASP A 216 11.75 26.90 -13.77
N THR A 217 11.45 28.07 -13.19
CA THR A 217 10.93 29.23 -13.92
C THR A 217 11.99 29.98 -14.75
N HIS A 218 13.25 29.51 -14.73
CA HIS A 218 14.38 30.10 -15.46
C HIS A 218 14.67 29.35 -16.76
N GLY A 219 13.86 28.35 -17.09
CA GLY A 219 14.00 27.53 -18.30
C GLY A 219 14.94 26.33 -18.14
N ASN A 220 15.48 26.09 -16.93
CA ASN A 220 16.25 24.88 -16.67
C ASN A 220 15.30 23.70 -16.50
N CYS A 221 15.70 22.55 -17.04
CA CYS A 221 14.96 21.30 -16.88
C CYS A 221 15.96 20.14 -16.93
N VAL A 222 15.89 19.26 -15.93
CA VAL A 222 16.75 18.09 -15.76
C VAL A 222 15.90 16.83 -15.53
N TYR A 223 16.48 15.66 -15.77
CA TYR A 223 15.93 14.38 -15.34
C TYR A 223 16.79 13.74 -14.24
N LEU A 224 16.14 13.26 -13.18
CA LEU A 224 16.78 12.56 -12.06
C LEU A 224 16.65 11.04 -12.21
N PHE A 225 17.02 10.57 -13.39
CA PHE A 225 17.03 9.16 -13.80
C PHE A 225 15.64 8.49 -13.75
N GLU A 226 15.64 7.18 -13.91
CA GLU A 226 14.46 6.35 -14.03
C GLU A 226 14.13 5.52 -12.79
N ARG A 227 12.86 5.14 -12.69
CA ARG A 227 12.36 4.14 -11.76
C ARG A 227 11.66 3.03 -12.54
N ASP A 228 11.83 1.78 -12.10
CA ASP A 228 11.01 0.66 -12.57
C ASP A 228 9.87 0.44 -11.59
N CYS A 229 8.64 0.58 -12.09
CA CYS A 229 7.39 0.39 -11.35
C CYS A 229 6.56 -0.76 -11.96
N SER A 230 7.21 -1.70 -12.65
CA SER A 230 6.54 -2.81 -13.34
C SER A 230 5.81 -3.72 -12.38
N VAL A 231 6.26 -3.83 -11.13
CA VAL A 231 5.65 -4.72 -10.14
C VAL A 231 4.42 -4.05 -9.54
N GLN A 232 3.28 -4.30 -10.18
CA GLN A 232 1.98 -3.71 -9.88
C GLN A 232 0.89 -4.78 -9.82
N ARG A 233 -0.17 -4.53 -9.03
CA ARG A 233 -1.37 -5.36 -8.93
C ARG A 233 -2.56 -4.57 -9.46
N ARG A 234 -3.24 -5.04 -10.50
CA ARG A 234 -4.43 -4.34 -11.07
C ARG A 234 -4.20 -2.82 -11.25
N HIS A 235 -3.04 -2.45 -11.80
CA HIS A 235 -2.57 -1.06 -11.99
C HIS A 235 -2.17 -0.27 -10.73
N GLN A 236 -2.16 -0.89 -9.55
CA GLN A 236 -1.61 -0.30 -8.33
C GLN A 236 -0.13 -0.70 -8.18
N LYS A 237 0.77 0.27 -8.16
CA LYS A 237 2.22 0.04 -7.93
C LYS A 237 2.44 -0.54 -6.51
N VAL A 238 3.29 -1.56 -6.40
CA VAL A 238 3.52 -2.32 -5.16
C VAL A 238 4.98 -2.25 -4.71
N ILE A 239 5.90 -2.52 -5.64
CA ILE A 239 7.35 -2.38 -5.45
C ILE A 239 7.91 -1.53 -6.59
N GLU A 240 8.74 -0.57 -6.21
CA GLU A 240 9.42 0.34 -7.12
C GLU A 240 10.92 0.28 -6.87
N GLU A 241 11.73 0.38 -7.91
CA GLU A 241 13.18 0.40 -7.76
C GLU A 241 13.87 1.42 -8.67
N ALA A 242 14.98 1.98 -8.18
CA ALA A 242 15.80 2.94 -8.91
C ALA A 242 17.28 2.62 -8.70
N PRO A 243 18.11 2.65 -9.77
CA PRO A 243 17.73 2.75 -11.18
C PRO A 243 16.97 1.52 -11.68
N ALA A 244 16.40 1.58 -12.89
CA ALA A 244 15.73 0.41 -13.47
C ALA A 244 16.77 -0.67 -13.86
N PRO A 245 16.56 -1.95 -13.50
CA PRO A 245 17.52 -3.00 -13.81
C PRO A 245 17.65 -3.24 -15.32
N GLY A 246 18.86 -3.53 -15.79
CA GLY A 246 19.14 -3.78 -17.22
C GLY A 246 19.08 -2.54 -18.12
N MET A 247 19.04 -1.33 -17.55
CA MET A 247 19.06 -0.08 -18.31
C MET A 247 20.48 0.32 -18.72
N SER A 248 20.75 0.40 -20.03
CA SER A 248 22.04 0.90 -20.54
C SER A 248 22.15 2.43 -20.39
N PRO A 249 23.38 2.99 -20.29
CA PRO A 249 23.58 4.44 -20.24
C PRO A 249 22.96 5.19 -21.43
N GLU A 250 23.01 4.61 -22.63
CA GLU A 250 22.46 5.20 -23.85
C GLU A 250 20.94 5.25 -23.81
N ARG A 251 20.29 4.15 -23.38
CA ARG A 251 18.83 4.09 -23.26
C ARG A 251 18.34 5.04 -22.16
N ARG A 252 19.02 5.05 -21.01
CA ARG A 252 18.74 5.99 -19.92
C ARG A 252 18.77 7.43 -20.40
N ARG A 253 19.83 7.81 -21.11
CA ARG A 253 19.95 9.15 -21.69
C ARG A 253 18.84 9.44 -22.69
N ALA A 254 18.54 8.52 -23.61
CA ALA A 254 17.48 8.70 -24.60
C ALA A 254 16.10 8.91 -23.96
N MET A 255 15.76 8.10 -22.95
CA MET A 255 14.51 8.25 -22.19
C MET A 255 14.50 9.54 -21.36
N GLY A 256 15.62 9.89 -20.73
CA GLY A 256 15.77 11.13 -19.96
C GLY A 256 15.60 12.39 -20.83
N GLU A 257 16.24 12.42 -21.99
CA GLU A 257 16.12 13.51 -22.96
C GLU A 257 14.69 13.62 -23.52
N ALA A 258 14.04 12.49 -23.81
CA ALA A 258 12.64 12.47 -24.21
C ALA A 258 11.71 13.00 -23.10
N ALA A 259 11.98 12.66 -21.84
CA ALA A 259 11.22 13.17 -20.70
C ALA A 259 11.41 14.68 -20.49
N VAL A 260 12.63 15.19 -20.64
CA VAL A 260 12.89 16.64 -20.60
C VAL A 260 12.24 17.35 -21.78
N ALA A 261 12.25 16.76 -22.98
CA ALA A 261 11.53 17.29 -24.14
C ALA A 261 10.01 17.38 -23.88
N ALA A 262 9.43 16.33 -23.28
CA ALA A 262 8.02 16.31 -22.86
C ALA A 262 7.72 17.46 -21.88
N ALA A 263 8.53 17.60 -20.82
CA ALA A 263 8.36 18.65 -19.82
C ALA A 263 8.49 20.06 -20.42
N ARG A 264 9.47 20.29 -21.31
CA ARG A 264 9.64 21.57 -21.99
C ARG A 264 8.47 21.89 -22.92
N ALA A 265 7.89 20.89 -23.59
CA ALA A 265 6.77 21.09 -24.52
C ALA A 265 5.51 21.65 -23.84
N VAL A 266 5.32 21.39 -22.54
CA VAL A 266 4.21 21.94 -21.74
C VAL A 266 4.59 23.15 -20.90
N GLY A 267 5.84 23.62 -20.96
CA GLY A 267 6.32 24.68 -20.05
C GLY A 267 6.24 24.26 -18.58
N TYR A 268 6.64 23.03 -18.28
CA TYR A 268 6.54 22.45 -16.94
C TYR A 268 7.38 23.19 -15.90
N VAL A 269 6.96 23.18 -14.63
CA VAL A 269 7.68 23.72 -13.47
C VAL A 269 7.50 22.78 -12.28
N GLY A 270 8.51 22.67 -11.42
CA GLY A 270 8.51 21.79 -10.26
C GLY A 270 8.82 20.33 -10.62
N ALA A 271 8.41 19.42 -9.73
CA ALA A 271 8.59 17.98 -9.92
C ALA A 271 7.48 17.40 -10.81
N GLY A 272 7.87 16.54 -11.74
CA GLY A 272 6.94 15.78 -12.59
C GLY A 272 7.50 14.41 -12.92
N THR A 273 6.66 13.52 -13.43
CA THR A 273 7.13 12.20 -13.86
C THR A 273 6.56 11.86 -15.22
N VAL A 274 7.43 11.48 -16.15
CA VAL A 274 7.04 11.00 -17.48
C VAL A 274 7.09 9.48 -17.45
N GLU A 275 5.93 8.85 -17.62
CA GLU A 275 5.79 7.40 -17.59
C GLU A 275 5.94 6.81 -19.00
N PHE A 276 6.78 5.79 -19.12
CA PHE A 276 7.00 5.05 -20.35
C PHE A 276 6.64 3.58 -20.18
N ILE A 277 6.17 2.99 -21.28
CA ILE A 277 6.13 1.54 -21.44
C ILE A 277 7.33 1.11 -22.27
N VAL A 278 8.08 0.12 -21.77
CA VAL A 278 9.31 -0.37 -22.40
C VAL A 278 9.15 -1.83 -22.80
N GLU A 279 9.42 -2.13 -24.08
CA GLU A 279 9.44 -3.49 -24.63
C GLU A 279 10.75 -4.22 -24.28
N PRO A 280 10.77 -5.57 -24.29
CA PRO A 280 11.99 -6.34 -24.03
C PRO A 280 13.17 -6.01 -24.94
N ASP A 281 12.92 -5.58 -26.18
CA ASP A 281 13.96 -5.15 -27.12
C ASP A 281 14.52 -3.75 -26.82
N GLY A 282 13.92 -3.03 -25.86
CA GLY A 282 14.35 -1.72 -25.41
C GLY A 282 13.65 -0.54 -26.05
N ARG A 283 12.73 -0.75 -26.99
CA ARG A 283 11.87 0.34 -27.48
C ARG A 283 11.00 0.83 -26.33
N PHE A 284 10.89 2.15 -26.22
CA PHE A 284 10.09 2.79 -25.18
C PHE A 284 9.08 3.74 -25.81
N TYR A 285 7.94 3.88 -25.15
CA TYR A 285 6.82 4.67 -25.64
C TYR A 285 6.19 5.44 -24.48
N PHE A 286 5.89 6.71 -24.72
CA PHE A 286 5.21 7.58 -23.77
C PHE A 286 3.82 7.01 -23.47
N MET A 287 3.53 6.90 -22.17
CA MET A 287 2.23 6.51 -21.66
C MET A 287 1.46 7.75 -21.21
N GLU A 288 1.99 8.46 -20.23
CA GLU A 288 1.42 9.69 -19.67
C GLU A 288 2.47 10.51 -18.91
N MET A 289 2.11 11.72 -18.53
CA MET A 289 2.92 12.56 -17.66
C MET A 289 2.09 12.95 -16.43
N ASN A 290 2.57 12.55 -15.25
CA ASN A 290 1.95 12.90 -13.98
C ASN A 290 2.46 14.26 -13.54
N THR A 291 1.53 15.19 -13.35
CA THR A 291 1.81 16.63 -13.12
C THR A 291 2.04 16.94 -11.64
N ARG A 292 2.77 16.07 -10.95
CA ARG A 292 2.95 16.09 -9.49
C ARG A 292 4.20 15.33 -9.05
N LEU A 293 4.51 15.43 -7.77
CA LEU A 293 5.43 14.49 -7.11
C LEU A 293 4.82 13.08 -7.14
N GLN A 294 5.63 12.08 -7.47
CA GLN A 294 5.20 10.68 -7.39
C GLN A 294 5.35 10.12 -5.98
N VAL A 295 4.57 9.09 -5.65
CA VAL A 295 4.58 8.46 -4.31
C VAL A 295 5.97 7.87 -4.02
N GLU A 296 6.51 7.21 -5.04
CA GLU A 296 7.78 6.49 -5.14
C GLU A 296 8.99 7.39 -5.41
N HIS A 297 8.86 8.71 -5.28
CA HIS A 297 10.01 9.61 -5.35
C HIS A 297 11.17 9.25 -4.39
N PRO A 298 10.97 8.64 -3.19
CA PRO A 298 12.09 8.34 -2.30
C PRO A 298 13.16 7.44 -2.91
N VAL A 299 12.83 6.50 -3.82
CA VAL A 299 13.90 5.72 -4.48
C VAL A 299 14.80 6.58 -5.35
N THR A 300 14.26 7.62 -5.99
CA THR A 300 15.05 8.63 -6.72
C THR A 300 15.91 9.45 -5.76
N GLU A 301 15.35 9.89 -4.62
CA GLU A 301 16.11 10.64 -3.61
C GLU A 301 17.28 9.81 -3.07
N MET A 302 17.08 8.51 -2.86
CA MET A 302 18.06 7.61 -2.26
C MET A 302 19.25 7.33 -3.18
N ILE A 303 19.06 7.34 -4.50
CA ILE A 303 20.18 7.17 -5.45
C ILE A 303 20.84 8.49 -5.87
N THR A 304 20.13 9.62 -5.77
CA THR A 304 20.66 10.93 -6.19
C THR A 304 21.21 11.75 -5.04
N GLY A 305 20.73 11.52 -3.81
CA GLY A 305 21.06 12.33 -2.64
C GLY A 305 20.31 13.66 -2.55
N HIS A 306 19.35 13.93 -3.44
CA HIS A 306 18.59 15.18 -3.46
C HIS A 306 17.21 15.01 -2.80
N ASP A 307 16.78 16.01 -2.02
CA ASP A 307 15.42 16.12 -1.47
C ASP A 307 14.53 16.83 -2.51
N LEU A 308 13.62 16.08 -3.14
CA LEU A 308 12.78 16.62 -4.21
C LEU A 308 11.75 17.61 -3.69
N VAL A 309 11.26 17.43 -2.45
CA VAL A 309 10.35 18.39 -1.82
C VAL A 309 11.08 19.71 -1.56
N GLU A 310 12.35 19.66 -1.15
CA GLU A 310 13.15 20.88 -0.99
C GLU A 310 13.28 21.62 -2.32
N TRP A 311 13.58 20.90 -3.41
CA TRP A 311 13.65 21.50 -4.74
C TRP A 311 12.30 22.10 -5.16
N GLN A 312 11.18 21.45 -4.83
CA GLN A 312 9.85 21.97 -5.17
C GLN A 312 9.61 23.31 -4.49
N LEU A 313 9.96 23.42 -3.20
CA LEU A 313 9.80 24.64 -2.43
C LEU A 313 10.72 25.77 -2.91
N ARG A 314 11.97 25.45 -3.26
CA ARG A 314 12.93 26.42 -3.83
C ARG A 314 12.47 26.95 -5.19
N VAL A 315 12.10 26.06 -6.10
CA VAL A 315 11.61 26.44 -7.43
C VAL A 315 10.31 27.24 -7.34
N ALA A 316 9.37 26.84 -6.48
CA ALA A 316 8.15 27.61 -6.25
C ALA A 316 8.43 29.00 -5.64
N ALA A 317 9.54 29.16 -4.91
CA ALA A 317 10.03 30.44 -4.43
C ALA A 317 10.80 31.26 -5.50
N GLY A 318 10.90 30.77 -6.73
CA GLY A 318 11.58 31.42 -7.85
C GLY A 318 13.09 31.18 -7.90
N GLU A 319 13.64 30.24 -7.13
CA GLU A 319 15.05 29.86 -7.21
C GLU A 319 15.32 28.96 -8.44
N PRO A 320 16.53 29.04 -9.04
CA PRO A 320 16.93 28.10 -10.08
C PRO A 320 17.21 26.70 -9.51
N LEU A 321 17.25 25.70 -10.38
CA LEU A 321 17.70 24.35 -10.02
C LEU A 321 19.14 24.40 -9.46
N PRO A 322 19.44 23.66 -8.37
CA PRO A 322 20.74 23.74 -7.70
C PRO A 322 21.87 23.01 -8.46
N VAL A 323 21.52 22.14 -9.42
CA VAL A 323 22.47 21.34 -10.19
C VAL A 323 22.06 21.22 -11.66
N THR A 324 23.04 21.04 -12.54
CA THR A 324 22.83 20.75 -13.97
C THR A 324 22.71 19.25 -14.23
N GLN A 325 22.32 18.87 -15.45
CA GLN A 325 22.17 17.46 -15.84
C GLN A 325 23.47 16.66 -15.69
N GLU A 326 24.62 17.28 -15.94
CA GLU A 326 25.95 16.65 -15.89
C GLU A 326 26.47 16.45 -14.47
N GLN A 327 25.89 17.16 -13.49
CA GLN A 327 26.24 17.05 -12.08
C GLN A 327 25.46 15.94 -11.36
N LEU A 328 24.36 15.47 -11.94
CA LEU A 328 23.57 14.38 -11.40
C LEU A 328 24.28 13.03 -11.56
N GLN A 329 24.30 12.23 -10.49
CA GLN A 329 24.91 10.91 -10.47
C GLN A 329 24.00 9.88 -9.81
N ILE A 330 24.16 8.62 -10.21
CA ILE A 330 23.51 7.47 -9.57
C ILE A 330 24.47 6.88 -8.54
N HIS A 331 24.01 6.79 -7.30
CA HIS A 331 24.74 6.16 -6.20
C HIS A 331 23.98 4.93 -5.70
N GLY A 332 24.50 3.75 -5.98
CA GLY A 332 23.92 2.49 -5.53
C GLY A 332 22.55 2.19 -6.15
N HIS A 333 21.71 1.48 -5.40
CA HIS A 333 20.38 1.03 -5.80
C HIS A 333 19.40 1.16 -4.64
N ALA A 334 18.18 1.59 -4.94
CA ALA A 334 17.11 1.74 -3.96
C ALA A 334 15.88 0.93 -4.37
N ILE A 335 15.19 0.35 -3.39
CA ILE A 335 13.94 -0.39 -3.56
C ILE A 335 12.95 0.14 -2.53
N GLU A 336 11.73 0.43 -2.96
CA GLU A 336 10.59 0.81 -2.13
C GLU A 336 9.51 -0.26 -2.19
N ALA A 337 8.86 -0.49 -1.04
CA ALA A 337 7.69 -1.34 -0.92
C ALA A 337 6.57 -0.56 -0.23
N ARG A 338 5.37 -0.58 -0.82
CA ARG A 338 4.17 0.05 -0.24
C ARG A 338 3.47 -0.91 0.72
N ILE A 339 3.53 -0.60 2.01
CA ILE A 339 2.85 -1.38 3.05
C ILE A 339 1.40 -0.89 3.12
N TYR A 340 0.48 -1.76 2.72
CA TYR A 340 -0.96 -1.51 2.74
C TYR A 340 -1.68 -2.34 3.80
N ALA A 341 -2.72 -1.75 4.39
CA ALA A 341 -3.74 -2.45 5.14
C ALA A 341 -4.69 -3.18 4.17
N GLU A 342 -4.24 -4.30 3.62
CA GLU A 342 -4.96 -5.15 2.68
C GLU A 342 -4.77 -6.62 3.06
N ASN A 343 -5.69 -7.49 2.66
CA ASN A 343 -5.63 -8.93 2.86
C ASN A 343 -5.31 -9.67 1.54
N PRO A 344 -4.03 -10.01 1.26
CA PRO A 344 -3.66 -10.72 0.03
C PRO A 344 -4.41 -12.04 -0.17
N ASP A 345 -4.67 -12.79 0.91
CA ASP A 345 -5.31 -14.12 0.85
C ASP A 345 -6.80 -14.03 0.49
N LYS A 346 -7.42 -12.87 0.74
CA LYS A 346 -8.80 -12.56 0.32
C LYS A 346 -8.84 -11.64 -0.90
N GLY A 347 -7.89 -11.78 -1.84
CA GLY A 347 -7.89 -10.99 -3.07
C GLY A 347 -7.58 -9.50 -2.85
N PHE A 348 -6.79 -9.20 -1.82
CA PHE A 348 -6.36 -7.86 -1.41
C PHE A 348 -7.51 -6.92 -1.03
N LEU A 349 -8.55 -7.46 -0.40
CA LEU A 349 -9.58 -6.61 0.20
C LEU A 349 -8.94 -5.69 1.24
N PRO A 350 -9.26 -4.38 1.22
CA PRO A 350 -8.78 -3.45 2.24
C PRO A 350 -9.19 -3.87 3.65
N SER A 351 -8.31 -3.62 4.61
CA SER A 351 -8.51 -3.88 6.02
C SER A 351 -8.53 -2.55 6.77
N VAL A 352 -9.62 -2.30 7.49
CA VAL A 352 -9.76 -1.12 8.35
C VAL A 352 -9.77 -1.58 9.80
N GLY A 353 -9.35 -0.70 10.71
CA GLY A 353 -9.22 -1.06 12.11
C GLY A 353 -8.14 -0.25 12.81
N THR A 354 -7.96 -0.51 14.09
CA THR A 354 -6.98 0.21 14.91
C THR A 354 -5.66 -0.53 14.94
N LEU A 355 -4.58 0.17 14.59
CA LEU A 355 -3.21 -0.33 14.62
C LEU A 355 -2.77 -0.52 16.06
N THR A 356 -3.01 -1.71 16.57
CA THR A 356 -2.74 -2.04 17.97
C THR A 356 -1.25 -2.15 18.27
N ALA A 357 -0.46 -2.49 17.25
CA ALA A 357 0.99 -2.39 17.26
C ALA A 357 1.48 -2.08 15.84
N LEU A 358 2.47 -1.20 15.74
CA LEU A 358 3.16 -0.90 14.49
C LEU A 358 4.63 -0.64 14.82
N ASN A 359 5.49 -1.61 14.54
CA ASN A 359 6.93 -1.53 14.78
C ASN A 359 7.67 -1.71 13.46
N PHE A 360 8.51 -0.74 13.11
CA PHE A 360 9.43 -0.82 11.98
C PHE A 360 10.85 -1.18 12.48
N PRO A 361 11.72 -1.74 11.62
CA PRO A 361 13.16 -1.85 11.93
C PRO A 361 13.79 -0.48 12.23
N THR A 362 15.00 -0.46 12.77
CA THR A 362 15.77 0.80 12.90
C THR A 362 15.87 1.50 11.54
N HIS A 363 15.40 2.75 11.47
CA HIS A 363 15.26 3.47 10.21
C HIS A 363 15.48 4.96 10.34
N ALA A 364 15.71 5.60 9.20
CA ALA A 364 15.58 7.03 9.02
C ALA A 364 14.13 7.39 8.61
N ALA A 365 13.52 8.40 9.24
CA ALA A 365 12.18 8.85 8.85
C ALA A 365 12.27 10.07 7.93
N PHE A 366 11.64 10.01 6.75
CA PHE A 366 11.55 11.13 5.78
C PHE A 366 12.90 11.75 5.37
N ARG A 367 13.95 10.93 5.37
CA ARG A 367 15.32 11.30 4.97
C ARG A 367 16.08 10.05 4.52
N ASN A 368 17.12 10.25 3.73
CA ASN A 368 17.93 9.15 3.22
C ASN A 368 18.70 8.43 4.33
N GLY A 369 18.84 7.12 4.17
CA GLY A 369 19.60 6.21 5.02
C GLY A 369 19.36 4.76 4.58
N ASP A 370 20.21 3.82 5.00
CA ASP A 370 20.14 2.40 4.58
C ASP A 370 18.73 1.79 4.59
N VAL A 371 17.96 2.10 5.63
CA VAL A 371 16.53 1.84 5.72
C VAL A 371 15.84 3.16 6.03
N ARG A 372 14.87 3.52 5.20
CA ARG A 372 14.02 4.69 5.33
C ARG A 372 12.56 4.25 5.44
N VAL A 373 11.81 4.90 6.33
CA VAL A 373 10.36 4.69 6.42
C VAL A 373 9.66 6.04 6.35
N ASP A 374 8.74 6.17 5.40
CA ASP A 374 7.87 7.32 5.27
C ASP A 374 6.45 6.85 5.64
N GLY A 375 6.00 7.17 6.86
CA GLY A 375 4.76 6.63 7.43
C GLY A 375 3.80 7.70 7.95
N GLY A 376 2.51 7.54 7.65
CA GLY A 376 1.45 8.49 8.02
C GLY A 376 0.65 8.13 9.27
N VAL A 377 0.96 6.99 9.88
CA VAL A 377 0.24 6.42 11.03
C VAL A 377 1.23 5.88 12.08
N ALA A 378 0.73 5.60 13.27
CA ALA A 378 1.44 5.03 14.41
C ALA A 378 0.58 3.97 15.12
N ALA A 379 1.19 3.24 16.07
CA ALA A 379 0.42 2.40 16.98
C ALA A 379 -0.59 3.26 17.77
N GLY A 380 -1.85 2.84 17.79
CA GLY A 380 -2.99 3.57 18.33
C GLY A 380 -3.87 4.21 17.27
N ASP A 381 -3.35 4.48 16.07
CA ASP A 381 -4.12 5.12 15.01
C ASP A 381 -5.12 4.16 14.35
N THR A 382 -6.20 4.70 13.81
CA THR A 382 -7.21 3.95 13.06
C THR A 382 -7.02 4.11 11.55
N ILE A 383 -6.93 3.00 10.83
CA ILE A 383 -7.11 2.96 9.38
C ILE A 383 -8.60 3.08 9.10
N SER A 384 -9.03 4.25 8.60
CA SER A 384 -10.44 4.53 8.29
C SER A 384 -10.83 4.05 6.89
N PRO A 385 -12.12 3.78 6.62
CA PRO A 385 -12.60 3.43 5.29
C PRO A 385 -12.64 4.60 4.28
N TYR A 386 -12.42 5.85 4.73
CA TYR A 386 -12.57 7.05 3.90
C TYR A 386 -11.39 7.33 2.97
N TYR A 387 -10.23 6.75 3.28
CA TYR A 387 -8.95 7.11 2.65
C TYR A 387 -8.13 5.89 2.26
N ASP A 388 -7.07 6.13 1.48
CA ASP A 388 -6.12 5.13 1.02
C ASP A 388 -5.56 4.25 2.17
N PRO A 389 -5.40 2.92 1.99
CA PRO A 389 -5.01 2.01 3.06
C PRO A 389 -3.49 1.97 3.30
N MET A 390 -2.70 2.82 2.65
CA MET A 390 -1.24 2.80 2.79
C MET A 390 -0.84 3.21 4.21
N ILE A 391 -0.19 2.28 4.91
CA ILE A 391 0.34 2.47 6.26
C ILE A 391 1.67 3.23 6.18
N ALA A 392 2.57 2.77 5.32
CA ALA A 392 3.89 3.36 5.14
C ALA A 392 4.54 2.93 3.82
N LYS A 393 5.55 3.69 3.41
CA LYS A 393 6.52 3.30 2.40
C LYS A 393 7.78 2.85 3.13
N LEU A 394 8.23 1.62 2.85
CA LEU A 394 9.49 1.08 3.35
C LEU A 394 10.51 1.12 2.21
N ILE A 395 11.57 1.90 2.38
CA ILE A 395 12.60 2.12 1.36
C ILE A 395 13.93 1.63 1.89
N VAL A 396 14.70 0.96 1.05
CA VAL A 396 16.06 0.52 1.37
C VAL A 396 17.02 0.97 0.28
N HIS A 397 18.27 1.20 0.66
CA HIS A 397 19.35 1.51 -0.27
C HIS A 397 20.52 0.56 -0.07
N GLY A 398 21.13 0.10 -1.15
CA GLY A 398 22.36 -0.68 -1.15
C GLY A 398 23.38 -0.15 -2.15
N ALA A 399 24.63 -0.60 -2.01
CA ALA A 399 25.70 -0.35 -2.97
C ALA A 399 25.37 -0.95 -4.35
N ASP A 400 24.57 -2.01 -4.39
CA ASP A 400 24.03 -2.65 -5.58
C ASP A 400 22.60 -3.18 -5.29
N ARG A 401 21.97 -3.70 -6.35
CA ARG A 401 20.60 -4.22 -6.30
C ARG A 401 20.48 -5.43 -5.36
N ASP A 402 21.47 -6.31 -5.33
CA ASP A 402 21.43 -7.53 -4.51
C ASP A 402 21.47 -7.19 -3.02
N GLN A 403 22.32 -6.23 -2.63
CA GLN A 403 22.36 -5.71 -1.27
C GLN A 403 21.05 -5.00 -0.90
N ALA A 404 20.49 -4.18 -1.80
CA ALA A 404 19.20 -3.55 -1.57
C ALA A 404 18.10 -4.60 -1.38
N LEU A 405 18.08 -5.67 -2.20
CA LEU A 405 17.10 -6.75 -2.11
C LEU A 405 17.21 -7.52 -0.79
N ALA A 406 18.41 -7.94 -0.40
CA ALA A 406 18.66 -8.62 0.86
C ALA A 406 18.21 -7.74 2.05
N ARG A 407 18.48 -6.44 1.99
CA ARG A 407 18.05 -5.48 3.01
C ARG A 407 16.53 -5.30 3.03
N MET A 408 15.85 -5.29 1.88
CA MET A 408 14.38 -5.22 1.79
C MET A 408 13.73 -6.42 2.47
N ILE A 409 14.21 -7.63 2.20
CA ILE A 409 13.71 -8.87 2.80
C ILE A 409 13.87 -8.85 4.32
N GLN A 410 15.02 -8.37 4.82
CA GLN A 410 15.28 -8.22 6.26
C GLN A 410 14.37 -7.16 6.89
N ALA A 411 14.22 -6.01 6.25
CA ALA A 411 13.43 -4.89 6.77
C ALA A 411 11.93 -5.24 6.83
N LEU A 412 11.39 -5.90 5.80
CA LEU A 412 10.01 -6.42 5.80
C LEU A 412 9.82 -7.48 6.88
N GLY A 413 10.77 -8.41 7.05
CA GLY A 413 10.70 -9.43 8.10
C GLY A 413 10.78 -8.87 9.53
N ALA A 414 11.41 -7.72 9.71
CA ALA A 414 11.48 -7.02 10.99
C ALA A 414 10.25 -6.11 11.26
N THR A 415 9.38 -5.90 10.27
CA THR A 415 8.20 -5.04 10.39
C THR A 415 7.04 -5.81 11.02
N GLN A 416 6.43 -5.23 12.06
CA GLN A 416 5.31 -5.81 12.80
C GLN A 416 4.12 -4.86 12.72
N CYS A 417 2.97 -5.38 12.31
CA CYS A 417 1.71 -4.65 12.26
C CYS A 417 0.59 -5.55 12.77
N VAL A 418 -0.14 -5.10 13.79
CA VAL A 418 -1.24 -5.83 14.43
C VAL A 418 -2.47 -4.94 14.51
N GLY A 419 -3.64 -5.54 14.30
CA GLY A 419 -4.95 -4.87 14.39
C GLY A 419 -5.63 -4.65 13.04
N VAL A 420 -4.87 -4.78 11.95
CA VAL A 420 -5.37 -4.88 10.56
C VAL A 420 -4.59 -5.96 9.83
N THR A 421 -5.18 -6.53 8.79
CA THR A 421 -4.43 -7.40 7.86
C THR A 421 -3.56 -6.53 6.97
N THR A 422 -2.36 -7.02 6.63
CA THR A 422 -1.40 -6.27 5.81
C THR A 422 -0.81 -7.12 4.69
N ASN A 423 -0.29 -6.44 3.66
CA ASN A 423 0.42 -7.08 2.56
C ASN A 423 1.91 -7.40 2.85
N ILE A 424 2.41 -7.22 4.09
CA ILE A 424 3.85 -7.34 4.42
C ILE A 424 4.41 -8.72 4.07
N ALA A 425 3.69 -9.79 4.41
CA ALA A 425 4.12 -11.16 4.12
C ALA A 425 4.19 -11.42 2.61
N PHE A 426 3.23 -10.87 1.85
CA PHE A 426 3.23 -10.91 0.39
C PHE A 426 4.42 -10.14 -0.20
N LEU A 427 4.69 -8.92 0.27
CA LEU A 427 5.83 -8.10 -0.16
C LEU A 427 7.16 -8.82 0.08
N ARG A 428 7.31 -9.50 1.23
CA ARG A 428 8.52 -10.25 1.55
C ARG A 428 8.73 -11.44 0.60
N ARG A 429 7.66 -12.17 0.27
CA ARG A 429 7.70 -13.27 -0.73
C ARG A 429 8.04 -12.74 -2.12
N LEU A 430 7.46 -11.59 -2.50
CA LEU A 430 7.71 -10.93 -3.78
C LEU A 430 9.17 -10.46 -3.90
N ALA A 431 9.72 -9.82 -2.86
CA ALA A 431 11.13 -9.45 -2.82
C ALA A 431 12.06 -10.69 -2.84
N GLY A 432 11.62 -11.82 -2.29
CA GLY A 432 12.36 -13.09 -2.33
C GLY A 432 12.12 -13.96 -3.57
N ASP A 433 11.24 -13.56 -4.49
CA ASP A 433 10.90 -14.39 -5.66
C ASP A 433 12.04 -14.41 -6.69
N ALA A 434 12.29 -15.58 -7.27
CA ALA A 434 13.38 -15.77 -8.22
C ALA A 434 13.26 -14.89 -9.47
N ALA A 435 12.05 -14.62 -9.96
CA ALA A 435 11.84 -13.76 -11.14
C ALA A 435 12.16 -12.30 -10.80
N PHE A 436 11.77 -11.83 -9.61
CA PHE A 436 12.12 -10.48 -9.15
C PHE A 436 13.63 -10.34 -8.92
N ALA A 437 14.27 -11.31 -8.27
CA ALA A 437 15.72 -11.33 -8.06
C ALA A 437 16.50 -11.31 -9.39
N ALA A 438 16.03 -12.03 -10.42
CA ALA A 438 16.65 -12.07 -11.74
C ALA A 438 16.29 -10.86 -12.65
N ALA A 439 15.49 -9.91 -12.16
CA ALA A 439 14.95 -8.80 -12.93
C ALA A 439 14.13 -9.21 -14.17
N ASP A 440 13.45 -10.36 -14.11
CA ASP A 440 12.41 -10.76 -15.09
C ASP A 440 11.10 -10.02 -14.79
N LEU A 441 11.14 -8.70 -14.97
CA LEU A 441 10.06 -7.79 -14.59
C LEU A 441 9.13 -7.47 -15.77
N ASP A 442 7.84 -7.45 -15.48
CA ASP A 442 6.80 -6.89 -16.32
C ASP A 442 5.53 -6.65 -15.50
N THR A 443 4.60 -5.91 -16.08
CA THR A 443 3.33 -5.53 -15.45
C THR A 443 2.40 -6.69 -15.10
N GLY A 444 2.68 -7.92 -15.56
CA GLY A 444 1.94 -9.14 -15.23
C GLY A 444 2.72 -10.11 -14.33
N LEU A 445 3.80 -9.67 -13.68
CA LEU A 445 4.64 -10.52 -12.83
C LEU A 445 3.84 -11.15 -11.68
N ILE A 446 3.03 -10.36 -10.98
CA ILE A 446 2.29 -10.81 -9.80
C ILE A 446 1.27 -11.88 -10.22
N GLU A 447 0.52 -11.67 -11.31
CA GLU A 447 -0.41 -12.67 -11.83
C GLU A 447 0.33 -13.93 -12.32
N ARG A 448 1.47 -13.78 -13.00
CA ARG A 448 2.28 -14.92 -13.49
C ARG A 448 2.84 -15.76 -12.36
N ARG A 449 3.18 -15.15 -11.22
CA ARG A 449 3.80 -15.79 -10.06
C ARG A 449 2.80 -16.02 -8.92
N HIS A 450 1.50 -16.02 -9.21
CA HIS A 450 0.42 -16.11 -8.22
C HIS A 450 0.67 -17.21 -7.18
N ASP A 451 0.92 -18.44 -7.60
CA ASP A 451 1.04 -19.59 -6.70
C ASP A 451 2.24 -19.50 -5.74
N SER A 452 3.35 -18.87 -6.16
CA SER A 452 4.50 -18.68 -5.27
C SER A 452 4.33 -17.48 -4.32
N LEU A 453 3.57 -16.47 -4.75
CA LEU A 453 3.37 -15.23 -4.00
C LEU A 453 2.16 -15.30 -3.05
N LEU A 454 1.17 -16.12 -3.36
CA LEU A 454 -0.07 -16.33 -2.60
C LEU A 454 -0.29 -17.84 -2.36
N PRO A 455 0.65 -18.51 -1.67
CA PRO A 455 0.49 -19.92 -1.35
C PRO A 455 -0.67 -20.12 -0.39
N PRO A 456 -1.30 -21.32 -0.37
CA PRO A 456 -2.29 -21.66 0.64
C PRO A 456 -1.74 -21.48 2.07
N PRO A 457 -2.60 -21.15 3.05
CA PRO A 457 -2.19 -21.06 4.45
C PRO A 457 -1.49 -22.34 4.91
N ALA A 458 -0.31 -22.17 5.50
CA ALA A 458 0.47 -23.25 6.09
C ALA A 458 0.34 -23.22 7.61
N ALA A 459 0.33 -24.41 8.22
CA ALA A 459 0.29 -24.55 9.67
C ALA A 459 1.50 -23.85 10.31
N ALA A 460 1.26 -23.23 11.48
CA ALA A 460 2.28 -22.57 12.25
C ALA A 460 3.41 -23.56 12.60
N PRO A 461 4.68 -23.17 12.37
CA PRO A 461 5.81 -24.02 12.69
C PRO A 461 5.94 -24.19 14.21
N GLN A 462 6.57 -25.28 14.64
CA GLN A 462 6.82 -25.57 16.05
C GLN A 462 7.48 -24.40 16.80
N ALA A 463 8.38 -23.66 16.15
CA ALA A 463 9.01 -22.47 16.72
C ALA A 463 7.99 -21.38 17.08
N ALA A 464 6.97 -21.16 16.23
CA ALA A 464 5.92 -20.19 16.50
C ALA A 464 5.01 -20.65 17.66
N LEU A 465 4.66 -21.94 17.70
CA LEU A 465 3.88 -22.53 18.80
C LEU A 465 4.63 -22.46 20.14
N ALA A 466 5.94 -22.73 20.14
CA ALA A 466 6.79 -22.64 21.32
C ALA A 466 6.90 -21.20 21.84
N LEU A 467 7.04 -20.21 20.94
CA LEU A 467 7.01 -18.79 21.30
C LEU A 467 5.66 -18.37 21.88
N ALA A 468 4.55 -18.79 21.26
CA ALA A 468 3.21 -18.51 21.76
C ALA A 468 3.02 -19.07 23.19
N ALA A 469 3.39 -20.34 23.41
CA ALA A 469 3.29 -20.96 24.73
C ALA A 469 4.20 -20.27 25.76
N ALA A 470 5.43 -19.91 25.40
CA ALA A 470 6.32 -19.15 26.28
C ALA A 470 5.78 -17.75 26.60
N ALA A 471 5.10 -17.08 25.67
CA ALA A 471 4.43 -15.79 25.92
C ALA A 471 3.23 -15.93 26.87
N VAL A 472 2.44 -17.00 26.74
CA VAL A 472 1.36 -17.33 27.68
C VAL A 472 1.90 -17.57 29.09
N LEU A 473 2.99 -18.33 29.22
CA LEU A 473 3.67 -18.54 30.50
C LEU A 473 4.22 -17.23 31.09
N ALA A 474 4.83 -16.38 30.26
CA ALA A 474 5.32 -15.07 30.69
C ALA A 474 4.17 -14.17 31.17
N ALA A 475 3.01 -14.19 30.50
CA ALA A 475 1.81 -13.47 30.92
C ALA A 475 1.28 -13.96 32.28
N GLN A 476 1.55 -15.22 32.64
CA GLN A 476 1.21 -15.83 33.94
C GLN A 476 2.29 -15.58 35.01
N GLY A 477 3.31 -14.78 34.72
CA GLY A 477 4.40 -14.41 35.64
C GLY A 477 5.68 -15.24 35.50
N LEU A 478 5.72 -16.22 34.60
CA LEU A 478 6.90 -17.05 34.36
C LEU A 478 7.77 -16.48 33.22
N GLU A 479 8.43 -15.35 33.50
CA GLU A 479 9.22 -14.60 32.52
C GLU A 479 10.50 -15.32 32.05
N SER A 480 10.99 -16.31 32.80
CA SER A 480 12.13 -17.13 32.41
C SER A 480 12.03 -18.56 32.96
N SER A 481 12.48 -19.51 32.15
CA SER A 481 12.65 -20.90 32.57
C SER A 481 13.87 -21.12 33.46
N SER A 482 14.83 -20.19 33.48
CA SER A 482 16.10 -20.36 34.19
C SER A 482 15.99 -19.99 35.67
N PRO A 483 16.42 -20.87 36.60
CA PRO A 483 16.48 -20.56 38.03
C PRO A 483 17.33 -19.33 38.37
N ARG A 484 18.36 -19.04 37.56
CA ARG A 484 19.32 -17.95 37.81
C ARG A 484 18.76 -16.55 37.57
N HIS A 485 17.69 -16.46 36.80
CA HIS A 485 17.06 -15.20 36.42
C HIS A 485 15.67 -15.04 37.03
N ARG A 486 15.33 -15.87 38.04
CA ARG A 486 14.06 -15.79 38.75
C ARG A 486 14.02 -14.56 39.65
N VAL A 487 12.90 -13.85 39.61
CA VAL A 487 12.54 -12.87 40.63
C VAL A 487 12.13 -13.64 41.87
N VAL A 488 12.88 -13.50 42.96
CA VAL A 488 12.51 -14.14 44.23
C VAL A 488 11.50 -13.25 44.95
N HIS A 489 10.23 -13.63 44.89
CA HIS A 489 9.18 -13.07 45.73
C HIS A 489 9.32 -13.54 47.18
N ALA A 490 9.09 -12.61 48.11
CA ALA A 490 9.05 -12.91 49.54
C ALA A 490 7.85 -13.81 49.92
N ASP A 491 6.76 -13.69 49.17
CA ASP A 491 5.61 -14.61 49.27
C ASP A 491 5.86 -15.83 48.37
N PRO A 492 5.95 -17.05 48.94
CA PRO A 492 6.13 -18.28 48.16
C PRO A 492 4.96 -18.56 47.20
N TRP A 493 3.77 -18.00 47.45
CA TRP A 493 2.61 -18.17 46.56
C TRP A 493 2.60 -17.23 45.36
N ALA A 494 3.43 -16.18 45.39
CA ALA A 494 3.67 -15.31 44.24
C ALA A 494 4.72 -15.90 43.27
N GLN A 495 5.31 -17.06 43.59
CA GLN A 495 6.29 -17.74 42.74
C GLN A 495 5.58 -18.51 41.62
N ALA A 496 5.63 -17.97 40.39
CA ALA A 496 5.07 -18.62 39.20
C ALA A 496 6.04 -19.63 38.56
N ASP A 497 6.85 -20.35 39.35
CA ASP A 497 7.99 -21.13 38.85
C ASP A 497 7.70 -22.59 38.46
N GLY A 498 6.42 -22.97 38.53
CA GLY A 498 5.96 -24.34 38.26
C GLY A 498 6.46 -25.36 39.28
N TRP A 499 6.84 -24.96 40.51
CA TRP A 499 7.28 -25.91 41.53
C TRP A 499 6.17 -26.89 41.96
N ARG A 500 6.56 -28.15 42.21
CA ARG A 500 5.70 -29.22 42.74
C ARG A 500 6.47 -30.01 43.79
N LEU A 501 5.81 -30.37 44.90
CA LEU A 501 6.39 -31.19 45.96
C LEU A 501 6.76 -32.60 45.48
N GLY A 502 5.99 -33.16 44.55
CA GLY A 502 6.24 -34.44 43.91
C GLY A 502 5.68 -34.49 42.49
N GLY A 503 6.33 -35.26 41.62
CA GLY A 503 5.99 -35.36 40.21
C GLY A 503 6.52 -34.18 39.37
N ALA A 504 6.00 -34.07 38.15
CA ALA A 504 6.32 -32.99 37.22
C ALA A 504 5.16 -32.00 37.15
N TYR A 505 5.48 -30.72 36.98
CA TYR A 505 4.49 -29.73 36.57
C TYR A 505 4.12 -29.98 35.11
N ARG A 506 2.83 -29.95 34.80
CA ARG A 506 2.29 -30.13 33.46
C ARG A 506 1.29 -29.02 33.18
N GLN A 507 1.42 -28.40 32.03
CA GLN A 507 0.45 -27.43 31.51
C GLN A 507 0.25 -27.70 30.03
N GLN A 508 -0.98 -27.65 29.58
CA GLN A 508 -1.31 -27.67 28.15
C GLN A 508 -1.78 -26.28 27.76
N VAL A 509 -1.21 -25.73 26.69
CA VAL A 509 -1.68 -24.51 26.04
C VAL A 509 -2.34 -24.94 24.72
N GLN A 510 -3.65 -24.73 24.61
CA GLN A 510 -4.38 -25.03 23.37
C GLN A 510 -4.44 -23.78 22.50
N LEU A 511 -4.02 -23.90 21.25
CA LEU A 511 -3.96 -22.82 20.29
C LEU A 511 -4.81 -23.19 19.07
N LEU A 512 -5.63 -22.28 18.57
CA LEU A 512 -6.25 -22.41 17.25
C LEU A 512 -5.32 -21.80 16.21
N ASP A 513 -5.02 -22.59 15.19
CA ASP A 513 -4.20 -22.25 14.03
C ASP A 513 -5.06 -22.47 12.78
N ALA A 514 -5.54 -21.37 12.18
CA ALA A 514 -6.49 -21.40 11.06
C ALA A 514 -7.69 -22.35 11.30
N GLY A 515 -8.25 -22.34 12.51
CA GLY A 515 -9.39 -23.18 12.91
C GLY A 515 -9.02 -24.60 13.35
N THR A 516 -7.75 -25.00 13.25
CA THR A 516 -7.26 -26.30 13.75
C THR A 516 -6.70 -26.14 15.16
N THR A 517 -7.20 -26.92 16.12
CA THR A 517 -6.66 -26.94 17.48
C THR A 517 -5.29 -27.62 17.52
N ARG A 518 -4.33 -26.95 18.14
CA ARG A 518 -2.94 -27.35 18.35
C ARG A 518 -2.65 -27.41 19.84
N ASN A 519 -2.28 -28.58 20.33
CA ASN A 519 -1.98 -28.79 21.76
C ASN A 519 -0.50 -28.59 22.02
N VAL A 520 -0.11 -27.58 22.79
CA VAL A 520 1.28 -27.41 23.24
C VAL A 520 1.41 -27.90 24.68
N ASN A 521 1.96 -29.10 24.83
CA ASN A 521 2.16 -29.75 26.12
C ASN A 521 3.51 -29.35 26.72
N LEU A 522 3.48 -28.69 27.87
CA LEU A 522 4.64 -28.22 28.62
C LEU A 522 4.82 -29.08 29.87
N VAL A 523 6.03 -29.57 30.10
CA VAL A 523 6.39 -30.34 31.28
C VAL A 523 7.60 -29.71 31.95
N HIS A 524 7.51 -29.41 33.25
CA HIS A 524 8.65 -28.98 34.05
C HIS A 524 9.00 -30.04 35.09
N ASN A 525 10.20 -30.58 34.99
CA ASN A 525 10.71 -31.63 35.88
C ASN A 525 12.19 -31.38 36.18
N GLN A 526 12.59 -31.51 37.44
CA GLN A 526 13.99 -31.35 37.88
C GLN A 526 14.69 -30.06 37.38
N GLY A 527 13.94 -28.96 37.23
CA GLY A 527 14.49 -27.67 36.77
C GLY A 527 14.65 -27.53 35.25
N GLN A 528 14.15 -28.50 34.48
CA GLN A 528 14.16 -28.48 33.02
C GLN A 528 12.73 -28.41 32.48
N TRP A 529 12.54 -27.61 31.45
CA TRP A 529 11.28 -27.50 30.73
C TRP A 529 11.36 -28.29 29.43
N HIS A 530 10.28 -28.99 29.11
CA HIS A 530 10.11 -29.74 27.90
C HIS A 530 8.80 -29.36 27.22
N LEU A 531 8.79 -29.40 25.90
CA LEU A 531 7.66 -29.08 25.04
C LEU A 531 7.41 -30.23 24.06
N ALA A 532 6.14 -30.61 23.91
CA ALA A 532 5.66 -31.47 22.83
C ALA A 532 4.44 -30.81 22.18
N CYS A 533 4.49 -30.63 20.86
CA CYS A 533 3.36 -30.10 20.08
C CYS A 533 2.53 -31.26 19.52
N ASP A 534 1.21 -31.12 19.64
CA ASP A 534 0.19 -32.09 19.25
C ASP A 534 0.32 -33.43 20.02
N ASP A 535 -0.76 -34.22 20.01
CA ASP A 535 -0.79 -35.45 20.79
C ASP A 535 0.12 -36.51 20.15
N GLY A 536 1.12 -36.96 20.93
CA GLY A 536 2.14 -37.90 20.45
C GLY A 536 3.33 -37.25 19.73
N GLY A 537 3.44 -35.91 19.76
CA GLY A 537 4.60 -35.19 19.26
C GLY A 537 5.89 -35.54 20.02
N ALA A 538 7.04 -35.35 19.36
CA ALA A 538 8.34 -35.50 19.99
C ALA A 538 8.52 -34.50 21.15
N GLU A 539 9.25 -34.91 22.19
CA GLU A 539 9.57 -34.07 23.33
C GLU A 539 10.88 -33.31 23.06
N HIS A 540 10.86 -32.01 23.27
CA HIS A 540 11.98 -31.10 23.02
C HIS A 540 12.35 -30.34 24.29
N ALA A 541 13.64 -30.16 24.54
CA ALA A 541 14.10 -29.31 25.63
C ALA A 541 13.77 -27.85 25.31
N LEU A 542 13.14 -27.14 26.25
CA LEU A 542 12.70 -25.77 26.09
C LEU A 542 13.36 -24.87 27.13
N GLN A 543 13.92 -23.74 26.69
CA GLN A 543 14.28 -22.65 27.58
C GLN A 543 13.83 -21.33 26.98
N TRP A 544 13.43 -20.38 27.83
CA TRP A 544 13.10 -19.04 27.36
C TRP A 544 13.46 -17.97 28.39
N ARG A 545 13.54 -16.75 27.88
CA ARG A 545 13.70 -15.54 28.66
C ARG A 545 13.03 -14.37 27.96
N LEU A 546 12.25 -13.62 28.75
CA LEU A 546 11.70 -12.33 28.34
C LEU A 546 12.80 -11.26 28.25
N GLN A 547 12.83 -10.53 27.15
CA GLN A 547 13.73 -9.40 26.92
C GLN A 547 13.06 -8.08 27.30
N GLY A 548 13.41 -7.58 28.49
CA GLY A 548 12.82 -6.36 29.04
C GLY A 548 11.40 -6.58 29.57
N PRO A 549 10.73 -5.52 30.03
CA PRO A 549 9.37 -5.64 30.56
C PRO A 549 8.37 -5.99 29.45
N ALA A 550 7.35 -6.78 29.79
CA ALA A 550 6.20 -7.03 28.93
C ALA A 550 5.37 -5.74 28.79
N ALA A 551 5.70 -4.92 27.80
CA ALA A 551 5.00 -3.66 27.54
C ALA A 551 3.69 -3.95 26.80
N SER A 552 2.55 -3.61 27.43
CA SER A 552 1.23 -3.59 26.78
C SER A 552 0.88 -4.87 26.01
N GLY A 553 1.21 -6.06 26.54
CA GLY A 553 0.92 -7.36 25.90
C GLY A 553 1.91 -7.78 24.81
N GLN A 554 3.04 -7.08 24.64
CA GLN A 554 4.12 -7.47 23.75
C GLN A 554 5.25 -8.19 24.51
N TYR A 555 5.58 -9.40 24.07
CA TYR A 555 6.58 -10.28 24.68
C TYR A 555 7.71 -10.53 23.68
N ARG A 556 8.89 -9.97 23.93
CA ARG A 556 10.11 -10.27 23.17
C ARG A 556 10.85 -11.39 23.85
N LEU A 557 11.03 -12.52 23.17
CA LEU A 557 11.51 -13.75 23.78
C LEU A 557 12.82 -14.20 23.11
N ASP A 558 13.81 -14.48 23.95
CA ASP A 558 14.91 -15.38 23.64
C ASP A 558 14.44 -16.80 23.96
N LEU A 559 14.38 -17.67 22.96
CA LEU A 559 13.96 -19.06 23.14
C LEU A 559 15.05 -20.01 22.64
N GLN A 560 15.26 -21.11 23.36
CA GLN A 560 16.07 -22.24 22.94
C GLN A 560 15.18 -23.47 22.91
N LEU A 561 15.08 -24.09 21.74
CA LEU A 561 14.39 -25.35 21.50
C LEU A 561 15.45 -26.36 21.06
N ASP A 562 15.75 -27.32 21.94
CA ASP A 562 16.92 -28.20 21.85
C ASP A 562 18.22 -27.41 21.66
N GLU A 563 18.94 -27.64 20.56
CA GLU A 563 20.18 -26.94 20.20
C GLU A 563 19.93 -25.64 19.42
N ARG A 564 18.67 -25.36 19.02
CA ARG A 564 18.32 -24.20 18.20
C ARG A 564 17.91 -23.02 19.07
N ARG A 565 18.66 -21.93 18.96
CA ARG A 565 18.28 -20.63 19.53
C ARG A 565 17.48 -19.81 18.51
N LEU A 566 16.41 -19.18 18.97
CA LEU A 566 15.54 -18.31 18.19
C LEU A 566 15.12 -17.08 19.00
N HIS A 567 14.80 -16.03 18.26
CA HIS A 567 14.29 -14.77 18.79
C HIS A 567 12.93 -14.52 18.17
N GLY A 568 11.95 -14.13 18.99
CA GLY A 568 10.61 -13.86 18.50
C GLY A 568 9.91 -12.79 19.30
N THR A 569 8.89 -12.20 18.69
CA THR A 569 7.98 -11.28 19.37
C THR A 569 6.59 -11.87 19.32
N VAL A 570 5.90 -11.94 20.46
CA VAL A 570 4.50 -12.33 20.55
C VAL A 570 3.70 -11.14 21.06
N ILE A 571 2.67 -10.75 20.32
CA ILE A 571 1.74 -9.69 20.73
C ILE A 571 0.42 -10.36 21.09
N VAL A 572 0.02 -10.24 22.36
CA VAL A 572 -1.16 -10.89 22.94
C VAL A 572 -2.27 -9.85 23.18
N ARG A 573 -3.47 -10.14 22.69
CA ARG A 573 -4.68 -9.31 22.84
C ARG A 573 -5.90 -10.18 23.11
N GLY A 574 -6.32 -10.22 24.37
CA GLY A 574 -7.36 -11.16 24.78
C GLY A 574 -6.89 -12.58 24.48
N GLU A 575 -7.62 -13.28 23.61
CA GLU A 575 -7.27 -14.61 23.13
C GLU A 575 -6.44 -14.59 21.83
N GLN A 576 -6.26 -13.44 21.17
CA GLN A 576 -5.50 -13.38 19.91
C GLN A 576 -4.00 -13.23 20.17
N LEU A 577 -3.18 -14.03 19.50
CA LEU A 577 -1.72 -14.04 19.56
C LEU A 577 -1.15 -13.85 18.17
N GLN A 578 -0.43 -12.75 17.96
CA GLN A 578 0.38 -12.56 16.76
C GLN A 578 1.84 -12.89 17.07
N VAL A 579 2.36 -13.96 16.47
CA VAL A 579 3.73 -14.44 16.66
C VAL A 579 4.61 -14.04 15.47
N TYR A 580 5.70 -13.33 15.74
CA TYR A 580 6.72 -12.95 14.76
C TYR A 580 8.00 -13.74 15.00
N VAL A 581 8.42 -14.55 14.03
CA VAL A 581 9.63 -15.38 14.10
C VAL A 581 10.18 -15.64 12.70
N ASP A 582 11.51 -15.66 12.55
CA ASP A 582 12.19 -15.85 11.25
C ASP A 582 11.68 -14.92 10.12
N GLY A 583 11.24 -13.72 10.51
CA GLY A 583 10.65 -12.70 9.63
C GLY A 583 9.22 -13.00 9.13
N ASN A 584 8.57 -14.03 9.66
CA ASN A 584 7.20 -14.40 9.34
C ASN A 584 6.26 -14.02 10.49
N ALA A 585 5.00 -13.78 10.16
CA ALA A 585 3.94 -13.51 11.12
C ALA A 585 2.94 -14.68 11.11
N HIS A 586 2.58 -15.17 12.28
CA HIS A 586 1.59 -16.24 12.47
C HIS A 586 0.50 -15.75 13.42
N ALA A 587 -0.75 -15.80 12.97
CA ALA A 587 -1.91 -15.50 13.78
C ALA A 587 -2.40 -16.79 14.44
N LEU A 588 -2.46 -16.79 15.77
CA LEU A 588 -2.93 -17.90 16.59
C LEU A 588 -3.97 -17.36 17.57
N GLN A 589 -4.87 -18.22 18.04
CA GLN A 589 -5.81 -17.87 19.11
C GLN A 589 -5.63 -18.83 20.29
N LEU A 590 -5.54 -18.31 21.51
CA LEU A 590 -5.58 -19.09 22.73
C LEU A 590 -7.00 -19.64 22.92
N HIS A 591 -7.14 -20.96 22.92
CA HIS A 591 -8.39 -21.63 23.20
C HIS A 591 -8.44 -21.99 24.70
N ASP A 592 -9.45 -21.49 25.41
CA ASP A 592 -9.76 -21.88 26.79
C ASP A 592 -11.01 -22.79 26.80
N PRO A 593 -10.83 -24.12 26.94
CA PRO A 593 -11.92 -25.09 26.90
C PRO A 593 -12.98 -24.87 28.00
N LEU A 594 -12.60 -24.26 29.13
CA LEU A 594 -13.53 -24.03 30.25
C LEU A 594 -14.43 -22.82 30.00
N ARG A 595 -14.00 -21.89 29.15
CA ARG A 595 -14.76 -20.70 28.76
C ARG A 595 -15.69 -20.96 27.57
N HIS A 596 -15.24 -21.76 26.61
CA HIS A 596 -15.98 -22.02 25.36
C HIS A 596 -16.99 -23.18 25.45
N ALA A 597 -17.07 -23.90 26.59
CA ALA A 597 -18.06 -24.96 26.82
C ALA A 597 -19.53 -24.49 26.85
N GLN A 598 -19.81 -23.18 26.76
CA GLN A 598 -21.16 -22.62 26.69
C GLN A 598 -21.62 -22.23 25.27
N ASP A 599 -20.72 -22.13 24.29
CA ASP A 599 -20.99 -21.51 22.98
C ASP A 599 -21.13 -22.50 21.80
N GLU A 600 -21.03 -23.82 22.02
CA GLU A 600 -21.09 -24.86 20.96
C GLU A 600 -22.48 -25.03 20.27
N GLY A 601 -23.39 -24.05 20.37
CA GLY A 601 -24.78 -24.14 19.91
C GLY A 601 -25.15 -23.41 18.62
N ALA A 602 -24.25 -22.67 17.96
CA ALA A 602 -24.60 -21.87 16.79
C ALA A 602 -23.67 -22.14 15.59
N GLU A 603 -24.11 -23.00 14.66
CA GLU A 603 -23.51 -23.10 13.33
C GLU A 603 -23.83 -21.83 12.52
N GLN A 604 -22.86 -20.94 12.36
CA GLN A 604 -22.95 -19.82 11.41
C GLN A 604 -22.57 -20.31 10.00
N LEU A 605 -23.55 -20.31 9.09
CA LEU A 605 -23.34 -20.50 7.65
C LEU A 605 -22.52 -19.33 7.09
N GLY A 606 -21.21 -19.55 6.95
CA GLY A 606 -20.27 -18.58 6.40
C GLY A 606 -20.60 -18.22 4.96
N GLY A 607 -20.99 -16.97 4.72
CA GLY A 607 -21.25 -16.44 3.38
C GLY A 607 -22.14 -15.20 3.33
N LEU A 608 -22.85 -14.89 4.42
CA LEU A 608 -23.81 -13.77 4.46
C LEU A 608 -23.40 -12.63 5.40
N THR A 609 -22.16 -12.64 5.86
CA THR A 609 -21.56 -11.56 6.67
C THR A 609 -20.75 -10.62 5.79
N ALA A 610 -20.65 -9.36 6.20
CA ALA A 610 -19.79 -8.37 5.58
C ALA A 610 -18.33 -8.87 5.62
N PRO A 611 -17.67 -9.06 4.46
CA PRO A 611 -16.29 -9.54 4.41
C PRO A 611 -15.28 -8.44 4.73
N MET A 612 -15.77 -7.19 4.85
CA MET A 612 -15.03 -5.98 5.16
C MET A 612 -16.01 -4.87 5.58
N PRO A 613 -15.56 -3.87 6.35
CA PRO A 613 -16.37 -2.69 6.62
C PRO A 613 -16.57 -1.87 5.35
N GLY A 614 -17.79 -1.40 5.12
CA GLY A 614 -18.15 -0.73 3.88
C GLY A 614 -19.53 -0.11 3.95
N LYS A 615 -19.95 0.51 2.86
CA LYS A 615 -21.28 1.09 2.70
C LYS A 615 -22.11 0.24 1.75
N ILE A 616 -23.36 -0.06 2.08
CA ILE A 616 -24.25 -0.75 1.15
C ILE A 616 -24.62 0.22 0.02
N ILE A 617 -24.30 -0.11 -1.23
CA ILE A 617 -24.61 0.75 -2.40
C ILE A 617 -25.75 0.22 -3.25
N ALA A 618 -26.00 -1.08 -3.22
CA ALA A 618 -27.14 -1.70 -3.89
C ALA A 618 -27.58 -2.96 -3.13
N ILE A 619 -28.88 -3.21 -3.12
CA ILE A 619 -29.46 -4.47 -2.65
C ILE A 619 -30.28 -5.00 -3.82
N ASN A 620 -29.93 -6.21 -4.27
CA ASN A 620 -30.45 -6.80 -5.51
C ASN A 620 -31.58 -7.80 -5.27
N VAL A 621 -31.82 -8.16 -4.01
CA VAL A 621 -32.84 -9.11 -3.57
C VAL A 621 -33.75 -8.49 -2.50
N LYS A 622 -34.92 -9.08 -2.30
CA LYS A 622 -35.86 -8.69 -1.24
C LYS A 622 -36.11 -9.86 -0.31
N GLN A 623 -36.56 -9.53 0.90
CA GLN A 623 -37.08 -10.54 1.82
C GLN A 623 -38.18 -11.37 1.14
N GLY A 624 -38.05 -12.69 1.20
CA GLY A 624 -38.92 -13.67 0.55
C GLY A 624 -38.51 -14.10 -0.85
N ASP A 625 -37.46 -13.50 -1.45
CA ASP A 625 -36.97 -13.92 -2.76
C ASP A 625 -36.24 -15.26 -2.67
N ALA A 626 -36.51 -16.15 -3.62
CA ALA A 626 -35.74 -17.38 -3.82
C ALA A 626 -34.47 -17.06 -4.62
N VAL A 627 -33.32 -17.48 -4.12
CA VAL A 627 -32.01 -17.24 -4.71
C VAL A 627 -31.30 -18.57 -4.97
N LYS A 628 -30.49 -18.63 -6.03
CA LYS A 628 -29.63 -19.76 -6.34
C LYS A 628 -28.19 -19.48 -5.93
N ALA A 629 -27.42 -20.54 -5.70
CA ALA A 629 -25.99 -20.44 -5.46
C ALA A 629 -25.30 -19.57 -6.55
N GLY A 630 -24.59 -18.54 -6.11
CA GLY A 630 -23.90 -17.58 -6.99
C GLY A 630 -24.73 -16.34 -7.39
N ASP A 631 -26.02 -16.27 -7.07
CA ASP A 631 -26.83 -15.08 -7.34
C ASP A 631 -26.31 -13.87 -6.55
N ALA A 632 -26.25 -12.71 -7.20
CA ALA A 632 -25.81 -11.46 -6.57
C ALA A 632 -26.90 -10.94 -5.62
N LEU A 633 -26.60 -10.89 -4.33
CA LEU A 633 -27.54 -10.50 -3.27
C LEU A 633 -27.51 -8.99 -3.01
N LEU A 634 -26.33 -8.44 -2.76
CA LEU A 634 -26.14 -7.00 -2.54
C LEU A 634 -24.72 -6.58 -2.96
N VAL A 635 -24.51 -5.27 -3.09
CA VAL A 635 -23.23 -4.67 -3.44
C VAL A 635 -22.83 -3.68 -2.36
N MET A 636 -21.59 -3.81 -1.90
CA MET A 636 -20.96 -2.93 -0.93
C MET A 636 -19.87 -2.10 -1.60
N GLU A 637 -19.72 -0.84 -1.20
CA GLU A 637 -18.57 -0.01 -1.53
C GLU A 637 -17.70 0.17 -0.30
N ALA A 638 -16.42 -0.16 -0.44
CA ALA A 638 -15.40 0.20 0.53
C ALA A 638 -14.19 0.73 -0.22
N MET A 639 -13.67 1.88 0.20
CA MET A 639 -12.44 2.44 -0.35
C MET A 639 -12.45 2.60 -1.88
N LYS A 640 -13.61 3.01 -2.43
CA LYS A 640 -13.89 3.18 -3.88
C LYS A 640 -13.85 1.88 -4.71
N MET A 641 -13.90 0.73 -4.04
CA MET A 641 -14.07 -0.57 -4.66
C MET A 641 -15.45 -1.12 -4.35
N GLU A 642 -16.13 -1.61 -5.38
CA GLU A 642 -17.40 -2.32 -5.24
C GLU A 642 -17.13 -3.81 -5.04
N HIS A 643 -17.86 -4.43 -4.11
CA HIS A 643 -17.82 -5.85 -3.82
C HIS A 643 -19.23 -6.41 -3.74
N THR A 644 -19.51 -7.41 -4.57
CA THR A 644 -20.82 -8.08 -4.63
C THR A 644 -20.82 -9.29 -3.72
N ILE A 645 -21.78 -9.36 -2.82
CA ILE A 645 -22.04 -10.54 -1.99
C ILE A 645 -22.93 -11.50 -2.78
N HIS A 646 -22.47 -12.73 -2.95
CA HIS A 646 -23.17 -13.77 -3.69
C HIS A 646 -23.77 -14.81 -2.74
N ALA A 647 -24.88 -15.41 -3.13
CA ALA A 647 -25.51 -16.48 -2.36
C ALA A 647 -24.57 -17.70 -2.28
N PRO A 648 -24.25 -18.21 -1.06
CA PRO A 648 -23.38 -19.38 -0.90
C PRO A 648 -24.05 -20.69 -1.33
N GLY A 649 -25.38 -20.71 -1.43
CA GLY A 649 -26.20 -21.86 -1.80
C GLY A 649 -27.58 -21.42 -2.29
N ASP A 650 -28.39 -22.39 -2.73
CA ASP A 650 -29.81 -22.17 -3.00
C ASP A 650 -30.54 -21.93 -1.67
N GLY A 651 -31.45 -20.96 -1.63
CA GLY A 651 -32.20 -20.64 -0.41
C GLY A 651 -33.23 -19.54 -0.61
N THR A 652 -33.92 -19.17 0.47
CA THR A 652 -34.86 -18.03 0.48
C THR A 652 -34.35 -16.94 1.40
N VAL A 653 -34.40 -15.68 0.95
CA VAL A 653 -33.99 -14.52 1.76
C VAL A 653 -34.95 -14.33 2.92
N GLN A 654 -34.50 -14.63 4.14
CA GLN A 654 -35.31 -14.47 5.35
C GLN A 654 -35.31 -13.03 5.86
N GLU A 655 -34.16 -12.37 5.87
CA GLU A 655 -34.03 -11.03 6.43
C GLU A 655 -32.85 -10.28 5.81
N LEU A 656 -32.99 -8.95 5.72
CA LEU A 656 -31.95 -8.02 5.30
C LEU A 656 -31.68 -7.07 6.46
N PHE A 657 -30.47 -7.07 7.00
CA PHE A 657 -30.16 -6.32 8.24
C PHE A 657 -29.81 -4.84 7.99
N TYR A 658 -29.60 -4.43 6.74
CA TYR A 658 -29.15 -3.08 6.37
C TYR A 658 -29.86 -2.56 5.12
N ALA A 659 -29.95 -1.23 5.01
CA ALA A 659 -30.49 -0.52 3.84
C ALA A 659 -29.37 0.05 2.95
N VAL A 660 -29.72 0.39 1.70
CA VAL A 660 -28.82 1.13 0.81
C VAL A 660 -28.47 2.47 1.44
N GLY A 661 -27.17 2.71 1.61
CA GLY A 661 -26.62 3.89 2.28
C GLY A 661 -26.00 3.60 3.65
N ASP A 662 -26.32 2.47 4.28
CA ASP A 662 -25.85 2.15 5.62
C ASP A 662 -24.39 1.74 5.64
N GLN A 663 -23.69 2.09 6.72
CA GLN A 663 -22.31 1.70 6.99
C GLN A 663 -22.29 0.42 7.84
N VAL A 664 -21.56 -0.59 7.39
CA VAL A 664 -21.42 -1.89 8.06
C VAL A 664 -19.99 -2.13 8.51
N ALA A 665 -19.84 -2.90 9.59
CA ALA A 665 -18.55 -3.35 10.13
C ALA A 665 -18.15 -4.72 9.57
N ASP A 666 -16.92 -5.14 9.81
CA ASP A 666 -16.39 -6.42 9.36
C ASP A 666 -17.06 -7.55 10.14
N GLY A 667 -17.41 -8.63 9.47
CA GLY A 667 -18.13 -9.76 10.06
C GLY A 667 -19.57 -9.47 10.45
N ALA A 668 -20.10 -8.26 10.19
CA ALA A 668 -21.51 -7.94 10.46
C ALA A 668 -22.42 -8.79 9.58
N GLU A 669 -23.42 -9.45 10.17
CA GLU A 669 -24.38 -10.25 9.41
C GLU A 669 -25.23 -9.33 8.51
N LEU A 670 -25.24 -9.59 7.20
CA LEU A 670 -25.89 -8.73 6.22
C LEU A 670 -27.27 -9.25 5.81
N ILE A 671 -27.36 -10.57 5.63
CA ILE A 671 -28.54 -11.28 5.14
C ILE A 671 -28.68 -12.59 5.93
N ALA A 672 -29.90 -13.02 6.20
CA ALA A 672 -30.19 -14.38 6.62
C ALA A 672 -30.83 -15.16 5.46
N LEU A 673 -30.37 -16.39 5.21
CA LEU A 673 -30.96 -17.32 4.24
C LEU A 673 -31.51 -18.56 4.97
N GLU A 674 -32.64 -19.07 4.48
CA GLU A 674 -33.23 -20.37 4.85
C GLU A 674 -33.13 -21.40 3.73
#